data_AF-A0A9N9X4T9-F1
#
_entry.id   AF-A0A9N9X4T9-F1
#
_cell.length_a   1.000
_cell.length_b   1.000
_cell.length_c   1.000
_cell.angle_alpha   90.00
_cell.angle_beta   90.00
_cell.angle_gamma   90.00
#
_symmetry.space_group_name_H-M   'P 1'
#
loop_
_entity.id
_entity.type
_entity.pdbx_description
1 polymer ?
#
loop_
_entity_poly.entity_id
_entity_poly.type
_entity_poly.pdbx_seq_one_letter_code
_entity_poly.pdbx_strand_id
1 'polypeptide(L)'
;MKNTFILPDLERLLEVPGITGDKVVIISIIGKTPYNSSGLKIQSIGRIIPTLDQKDLAECSIEGSYDQENQIVYLHLYSLLDADAFLRNYQQLCEECITERNCDDFLAIYDEVKSSFARYLLLLFHISHIVVLSHPTATMDTNYIQYFKAVDTLSQKLFEKITHHLKSVDNISSEWVANGRFCTPRLIFHFERCPKNIGNVKKLEHNLEDKIYHILKKTRIISTTGCSLLAIPLNDEFVYISEKASPNDRLGEMVRGLIADCQPGGGIHVEVPYSSQPNLQKSFKRFLQTHIEQARTRGFDDTVSSGRHQHAQSMHFELPVLKQWIQATQILYKIVIKKKLITSLCTDTRFSEQRCLKVLPLALARYQEGLPSHYAKVEHEARLGMALALFRAQARGPVFDRYAEQLEMECQAHWENGRQQCEAASMTGNPCKLPKHTAEQDHMSGFIHKAICDCGRKVGPREDPYNAKQANHQFYQLMSKECQCAKLERVSFPTFQPSTKEPKHAKDSEENRSKPDKGGETLLEGEKEKVGALECLPGMLTLSSPPGLLPVYSSWSLVCLGASSLYSHNLGLSESHHPGFLSSTNYLLPWDVTVYSKTKQTWPHVGKYSSRGRRGRPTGALPQFTVKVFIGVEYECSSGHRFMLASPEKMLKAMPGSIVKDTGHKVAENDMPLYYPCACRANRLAQLMRLHVVTPKAPVHCTLDPKVQPAPGAPVFVATNEGPIKLTQSAYWIMRLPYVYVADKEHHMYNPAARLLHGVFGVTEMDQ
;
A
#
# COMPACT_ATOMS: atom_id res chain seq x y z
N MET A 1 -25.22 58.54 -10.90
CA MET A 1 -24.06 57.62 -10.75
C MET A 1 -24.56 56.41 -9.99
N LYS A 2 -24.28 55.18 -10.45
CA LYS A 2 -24.73 53.96 -9.73
C LYS A 2 -23.67 53.58 -8.71
N ASN A 3 -24.05 53.45 -7.45
CA ASN A 3 -23.12 53.10 -6.38
C ASN A 3 -23.07 51.58 -6.24
N THR A 4 -21.96 50.98 -6.65
CA THR A 4 -21.76 49.52 -6.67
C THR A 4 -20.88 49.09 -5.50
N PHE A 5 -21.17 47.93 -4.92
CA PHE A 5 -20.51 47.40 -3.73
C PHE A 5 -20.45 45.87 -3.76
N ILE A 6 -19.65 45.25 -2.89
CA ILE A 6 -19.59 43.79 -2.72
C ILE A 6 -19.70 43.52 -1.23
N LEU A 7 -20.61 42.64 -0.80
CA LEU A 7 -20.72 42.29 0.62
C LEU A 7 -19.46 41.54 1.10
N PRO A 8 -18.89 41.89 2.27
CA PRO A 8 -19.43 42.77 3.33
C PRO A 8 -19.07 44.27 3.23
N ASP A 9 -18.31 44.69 2.21
CA ASP A 9 -17.79 46.04 2.06
C ASP A 9 -18.86 47.04 1.60
N LEU A 10 -19.48 47.70 2.57
CA LEU A 10 -20.59 48.65 2.37
C LEU A 10 -20.21 50.11 2.64
N GLU A 11 -18.93 50.40 2.88
CA GLU A 11 -18.44 51.73 3.28
C GLU A 11 -18.82 52.81 2.25
N ARG A 12 -18.73 52.50 0.96
CA ARG A 12 -19.10 53.41 -0.14
C ARG A 12 -20.57 53.82 -0.13
N LEU A 13 -21.45 53.01 0.45
CA LEU A 13 -22.86 53.38 0.59
C LEU A 13 -23.11 54.32 1.75
N LEU A 14 -22.25 54.33 2.77
CA LEU A 14 -22.35 55.23 3.93
C LEU A 14 -22.10 56.70 3.56
N GLU A 15 -21.39 56.94 2.46
CA GLU A 15 -21.03 58.27 1.95
C GLU A 15 -22.12 58.91 1.06
N VAL A 16 -23.22 58.19 0.77
CA VAL A 16 -24.26 58.65 -0.15
C VAL A 16 -25.19 59.67 0.53
N PRO A 17 -25.46 60.83 -0.10
CA PRO A 17 -26.38 61.83 0.46
C PRO A 17 -27.81 61.27 0.52
N GLY A 18 -28.48 61.39 1.68
CA GLY A 18 -29.86 60.92 1.90
C GLY A 18 -30.01 59.59 2.66
N ILE A 19 -28.90 58.96 3.07
CA ILE A 19 -28.87 57.61 3.66
C ILE A 19 -29.73 57.41 4.92
N THR A 20 -30.02 58.48 5.66
CA THR A 20 -30.81 58.45 6.90
C THR A 20 -32.31 58.57 6.69
N GLY A 21 -32.77 58.84 5.45
CA GLY A 21 -34.20 59.04 5.13
C GLY A 21 -34.73 58.17 3.99
N ASP A 22 -33.86 57.68 3.10
CA ASP A 22 -34.26 56.85 1.96
C ASP A 22 -34.79 55.48 2.42
N LYS A 23 -36.09 55.26 2.24
CA LYS A 23 -36.74 53.95 2.36
C LYS A 23 -36.50 53.17 1.07
N VAL A 24 -35.89 52.00 1.18
CA VAL A 24 -35.42 51.24 0.02
C VAL A 24 -36.15 49.93 -0.17
N VAL A 25 -36.36 49.55 -1.43
CA VAL A 25 -36.82 48.20 -1.81
C VAL A 25 -35.59 47.38 -2.19
N ILE A 26 -35.47 46.18 -1.63
CA ILE A 26 -34.33 45.29 -1.87
C ILE A 26 -34.75 44.11 -2.74
N ILE A 27 -34.03 43.93 -3.85
CA ILE A 27 -34.27 42.89 -4.85
C ILE A 27 -33.02 42.04 -4.99
N SER A 28 -33.14 40.75 -4.69
CA SER A 28 -32.04 39.79 -4.82
C SER A 28 -32.23 38.89 -6.02
N ILE A 29 -31.14 38.63 -6.74
CA ILE A 29 -31.09 37.77 -7.92
C ILE A 29 -30.21 36.58 -7.58
N ILE A 30 -30.81 35.40 -7.55
CA ILE A 30 -30.17 34.10 -7.28
C ILE A 30 -30.46 33.15 -8.43
N GLY A 31 -29.73 32.04 -8.51
CA GLY A 31 -29.99 31.07 -9.58
C GLY A 31 -28.76 30.37 -10.09
N LYS A 32 -28.89 29.81 -11.29
CA LYS A 32 -27.79 29.20 -12.05
C LYS A 32 -27.64 29.89 -13.38
N THR A 33 -26.42 29.94 -13.89
CA THR A 33 -26.13 30.47 -15.23
C THR A 33 -25.49 29.42 -16.12
N PRO A 34 -25.76 29.46 -17.44
CA PRO A 34 -25.05 28.62 -18.39
C PRO A 34 -23.61 29.11 -18.59
N TYR A 35 -22.73 28.22 -19.03
CA TYR A 35 -21.34 28.53 -19.37
C TYR A 35 -21.25 29.68 -20.39
N ASN A 36 -20.24 30.55 -20.27
CA ASN A 36 -20.03 31.77 -21.06
C ASN A 36 -21.05 32.89 -20.83
N SER A 37 -21.78 32.88 -19.72
CA SER A 37 -22.70 33.96 -19.36
C SER A 37 -22.07 35.01 -18.45
N SER A 38 -20.79 34.83 -18.08
CA SER A 38 -20.08 35.68 -17.13
C SER A 38 -20.82 35.78 -15.79
N GLY A 39 -21.55 34.74 -15.39
CA GLY A 39 -22.34 34.71 -14.15
C GLY A 39 -23.57 35.63 -14.11
N LEU A 40 -23.90 36.35 -15.19
CA LEU A 40 -25.04 37.27 -15.24
C LEU A 40 -26.37 36.52 -15.39
N LYS A 41 -27.19 36.54 -14.35
CA LYS A 41 -28.47 35.81 -14.27
C LYS A 41 -29.65 36.46 -14.99
N ILE A 42 -29.61 37.79 -15.19
CA ILE A 42 -30.69 38.55 -15.84
C ILE A 42 -30.06 39.64 -16.71
N GLN A 43 -30.02 39.42 -18.03
CA GLN A 43 -29.40 40.34 -18.97
C GLN A 43 -30.06 41.73 -19.02
N SER A 44 -31.39 41.78 -18.87
CA SER A 44 -32.18 43.02 -18.83
C SER A 44 -31.80 43.94 -17.66
N ILE A 45 -31.26 43.35 -16.58
CA ILE A 45 -30.77 44.05 -15.39
C ILE A 45 -29.23 44.13 -15.40
N GLY A 46 -28.54 43.30 -16.19
CA GLY A 46 -27.08 43.23 -16.30
C GLY A 46 -26.37 44.51 -16.79
N ARG A 47 -27.11 45.52 -17.29
CA ARG A 47 -26.55 46.89 -17.49
C ARG A 47 -26.47 47.72 -16.20
N ILE A 48 -26.97 47.19 -15.08
CA ILE A 48 -27.03 47.85 -13.77
C ILE A 48 -25.92 47.33 -12.85
N ILE A 49 -25.49 46.07 -13.02
CA ILE A 49 -24.43 45.43 -12.23
C ILE A 49 -23.14 45.45 -13.08
N PRO A 50 -22.03 46.03 -12.58
CA PRO A 50 -20.79 46.08 -13.34
C PRO A 50 -20.27 44.66 -13.57
N THR A 51 -19.87 44.37 -14.80
CA THR A 51 -19.03 43.20 -15.11
C THR A 51 -17.63 43.52 -14.59
N LEU A 52 -17.42 43.37 -13.28
CA LEU A 52 -16.09 43.47 -12.70
C LEU A 52 -15.20 42.38 -13.32
N ASP A 53 -13.94 42.72 -13.59
CA ASP A 53 -12.94 41.75 -14.02
C ASP A 53 -12.92 40.59 -13.00
N GLN A 54 -13.38 39.42 -13.45
CA GLN A 54 -13.70 38.24 -12.63
C GLN A 54 -12.48 37.54 -12.02
N LYS A 55 -11.34 38.25 -11.91
CA LYS A 55 -10.05 37.69 -11.50
C LYS A 55 -9.86 37.66 -9.98
N ASP A 56 -10.59 38.45 -9.21
CA ASP A 56 -10.35 38.63 -7.77
C ASP A 56 -11.55 38.26 -6.85
N LEU A 57 -12.62 37.67 -7.37
CA LEU A 57 -13.81 37.35 -6.57
C LEU A 57 -13.68 35.99 -5.85
N ALA A 58 -13.92 36.02 -4.53
CA ALA A 58 -13.96 34.87 -3.63
C ALA A 58 -14.96 33.77 -4.09
N GLU A 59 -14.84 32.56 -3.52
CA GLU A 59 -15.66 31.35 -3.81
C GLU A 59 -17.14 31.63 -4.13
N CYS A 60 -17.80 32.45 -3.31
CA CYS A 60 -19.14 32.97 -3.52
C CYS A 60 -19.15 34.43 -3.04
N SER A 61 -19.86 35.32 -3.75
CA SER A 61 -19.94 36.74 -3.37
C SER A 61 -21.31 37.31 -3.72
N ILE A 62 -21.69 38.41 -3.03
CA ILE A 62 -22.90 39.15 -3.36
C ILE A 62 -22.49 40.54 -3.86
N GLU A 63 -22.73 40.77 -5.15
CA GLU A 63 -22.53 42.05 -5.80
C GLU A 63 -23.78 42.91 -5.65
N GLY A 64 -23.61 44.14 -5.18
CA GLY A 64 -24.70 45.07 -4.93
C GLY A 64 -24.63 46.31 -5.81
N SER A 65 -25.79 46.84 -6.19
CA SER A 65 -25.92 48.13 -6.86
C SER A 65 -27.09 48.91 -6.25
N TYR A 66 -26.82 50.13 -5.78
CA TYR A 66 -27.85 51.06 -5.33
C TYR A 66 -28.27 51.99 -6.47
N ASP A 67 -29.55 51.92 -6.84
CA ASP A 67 -30.21 52.85 -7.75
C ASP A 67 -30.87 53.96 -6.93
N GLN A 68 -30.21 55.11 -6.87
CA GLN A 68 -30.66 56.27 -6.09
C GLN A 68 -31.93 56.90 -6.66
N GLU A 69 -32.10 56.91 -7.99
CA GLU A 69 -33.28 57.51 -8.64
C GLU A 69 -34.55 56.76 -8.27
N ASN A 70 -34.45 55.43 -8.23
CA ASN A 70 -35.55 54.57 -7.87
C ASN A 70 -35.52 54.14 -6.40
N GLN A 71 -34.53 54.47 -5.56
CA GLN A 71 -34.40 53.94 -4.19
C GLN A 71 -34.49 52.40 -4.14
N ILE A 72 -33.81 51.71 -5.05
CA ILE A 72 -33.78 50.24 -5.14
C ILE A 72 -32.37 49.73 -4.91
N VAL A 73 -32.22 48.73 -4.05
CA VAL A 73 -30.98 47.98 -3.89
C VAL A 73 -31.10 46.66 -4.65
N TYR A 74 -30.27 46.49 -5.67
CA TYR A 74 -30.12 45.22 -6.38
C TYR A 74 -28.98 44.42 -5.78
N LEU A 75 -29.23 43.16 -5.44
CA LEU A 75 -28.22 42.21 -4.98
C LEU A 75 -28.14 41.06 -5.98
N HIS A 76 -26.95 40.72 -6.42
CA HIS A 76 -26.67 39.64 -7.35
C HIS A 76 -25.75 38.64 -6.68
N LEU A 77 -26.27 37.43 -6.46
CA LEU A 77 -25.47 36.35 -5.91
C LEU A 77 -24.64 35.72 -7.01
N TYR A 78 -23.32 35.84 -6.93
CA TYR A 78 -22.39 35.04 -7.69
C TYR A 78 -22.03 33.80 -6.86
N SER A 79 -22.33 32.61 -7.38
CA SER A 79 -22.24 31.37 -6.61
C SER A 79 -21.51 30.27 -7.35
N LEU A 80 -20.99 29.29 -6.59
CA LEU A 80 -20.43 28.06 -7.14
C LEU A 80 -21.45 27.17 -7.90
N LEU A 81 -22.73 27.56 -7.98
CA LEU A 81 -23.70 26.92 -8.89
C LEU A 81 -23.66 27.49 -10.31
N ASP A 82 -22.98 28.61 -10.51
CA ASP A 82 -22.71 29.20 -11.82
C ASP A 82 -21.58 28.42 -12.51
N ALA A 83 -21.77 28.05 -13.78
CA ALA A 83 -20.83 27.19 -14.49
C ALA A 83 -19.41 27.80 -14.57
N ASP A 84 -19.32 29.10 -14.87
CA ASP A 84 -18.03 29.82 -14.96
C ASP A 84 -17.33 29.91 -13.59
N ALA A 85 -18.10 30.07 -12.50
CA ALA A 85 -17.59 30.18 -11.14
C ALA A 85 -17.06 28.84 -10.65
N PHE A 86 -17.85 27.77 -10.85
CA PHE A 86 -17.47 26.43 -10.46
C PHE A 86 -16.16 26.00 -11.12
N LEU A 87 -16.03 26.22 -12.44
CA LEU A 87 -14.84 25.83 -13.20
C LEU A 87 -13.57 26.57 -12.76
N ARG A 88 -13.67 27.88 -12.49
CA ARG A 88 -12.53 28.67 -12.03
C ARG A 88 -12.02 28.24 -10.65
N ASN A 89 -12.93 27.93 -9.75
CA ASN A 89 -12.61 27.67 -8.35
C ASN A 89 -12.43 26.16 -8.06
N TYR A 90 -12.65 25.29 -9.05
CA TYR A 90 -12.61 23.83 -8.86
C TYR A 90 -11.28 23.33 -8.29
N GLN A 91 -10.14 23.82 -8.81
CA GLN A 91 -8.81 23.39 -8.35
C GLN A 91 -8.59 23.72 -6.88
N GLN A 92 -8.89 24.95 -6.47
CA GLN A 92 -8.79 25.38 -5.07
C GLN A 92 -9.71 24.54 -4.17
N LEU A 93 -10.95 24.29 -4.60
CA LEU A 93 -11.89 23.46 -3.84
C LEU A 93 -11.40 22.02 -3.66
N CYS A 94 -10.69 21.46 -4.64
CA CYS A 94 -10.06 20.14 -4.52
C CYS A 94 -8.96 20.15 -3.46
N GLU A 95 -8.04 21.13 -3.52
CA GLU A 95 -6.93 21.26 -2.57
C GLU A 95 -7.42 21.41 -1.12
N GLU A 96 -8.45 22.22 -0.91
CA GLU A 96 -9.09 22.40 0.40
C GLU A 96 -9.76 21.11 0.89
N CYS A 97 -10.49 20.41 0.02
CA CYS A 97 -11.18 19.16 0.38
C CYS A 97 -10.18 18.05 0.77
N ILE A 98 -9.06 17.94 0.04
CA ILE A 98 -7.98 17.01 0.36
C ILE A 98 -7.36 17.37 1.71
N THR A 99 -7.03 18.65 1.94
CA THR A 99 -6.36 19.10 3.17
C THR A 99 -7.23 18.94 4.40
N GLU A 100 -8.51 19.31 4.33
CA GLU A 100 -9.41 19.30 5.50
C GLU A 100 -10.03 17.92 5.78
N ARG A 101 -10.27 17.12 4.73
CA ARG A 101 -11.12 15.92 4.83
C ARG A 101 -10.41 14.63 4.39
N ASN A 102 -9.19 14.73 3.86
CA ASN A 102 -8.42 13.62 3.29
C ASN A 102 -9.28 12.79 2.31
N CYS A 103 -9.98 13.48 1.40
CA CYS A 103 -10.90 12.89 0.45
C CYS A 103 -10.79 13.63 -0.88
N ASP A 104 -10.46 12.89 -1.94
CA ASP A 104 -10.39 13.36 -3.33
C ASP A 104 -11.57 12.78 -4.11
N ASP A 105 -12.78 13.24 -3.81
CA ASP A 105 -14.00 12.82 -4.50
C ASP A 105 -14.90 14.02 -4.80
N PHE A 106 -15.43 14.04 -6.02
CA PHE A 106 -16.31 15.09 -6.52
C PHE A 106 -17.53 15.34 -5.62
N LEU A 107 -18.14 14.29 -5.05
CA LEU A 107 -19.32 14.43 -4.19
C LEU A 107 -18.99 15.12 -2.86
N ALA A 108 -17.79 14.90 -2.33
CA ALA A 108 -17.32 15.58 -1.13
C ALA A 108 -17.05 17.06 -1.39
N ILE A 109 -16.48 17.39 -2.56
CA ILE A 109 -16.30 18.78 -3.02
C ILE A 109 -17.65 19.46 -3.23
N TYR A 110 -18.60 18.77 -3.86
CA TYR A 110 -19.92 19.31 -4.17
C TYR A 110 -20.77 19.56 -2.91
N ASP A 111 -20.47 18.90 -1.79
CA ASP A 111 -21.09 19.21 -0.50
C ASP A 111 -20.74 20.63 0.01
N GLU A 112 -19.52 21.12 -0.26
CA GLU A 112 -19.13 22.51 0.06
C GLU A 112 -19.85 23.50 -0.86
N VAL A 113 -19.95 23.18 -2.16
CA VAL A 113 -20.72 23.98 -3.12
C VAL A 113 -22.18 24.16 -2.66
N LYS A 114 -22.86 23.05 -2.29
CA LYS A 114 -24.22 23.07 -1.77
C LYS A 114 -24.33 23.88 -0.47
N SER A 115 -23.41 23.67 0.46
CA SER A 115 -23.43 24.30 1.78
C SER A 115 -23.14 25.80 1.70
N SER A 116 -22.18 26.19 0.86
CA SER A 116 -21.86 27.59 0.57
C SER A 116 -23.07 28.31 -0.01
N PHE A 117 -23.66 27.77 -1.09
CA PHE A 117 -24.86 28.36 -1.70
C PHE A 117 -26.01 28.52 -0.70
N ALA A 118 -26.30 27.52 0.12
CA ALA A 118 -27.37 27.58 1.10
C ALA A 118 -27.15 28.65 2.20
N ARG A 119 -25.90 28.91 2.61
CA ARG A 119 -25.57 29.99 3.55
C ARG A 119 -25.87 31.36 2.94
N TYR A 120 -25.42 31.61 1.72
CA TYR A 120 -25.73 32.86 1.01
C TYR A 120 -27.22 33.01 0.72
N LEU A 121 -27.91 31.93 0.38
CA LEU A 121 -29.37 31.93 0.19
C LEU A 121 -30.11 32.33 1.48
N LEU A 122 -29.69 31.82 2.64
CA LEU A 122 -30.26 32.22 3.94
C LEU A 122 -30.11 33.72 4.17
N LEU A 123 -28.90 34.25 3.96
CA LEU A 123 -28.63 35.67 4.14
C LEU A 123 -29.57 36.52 3.28
N LEU A 124 -29.71 36.19 1.99
CA LEU A 124 -30.57 36.90 1.06
C LEU A 124 -32.05 36.87 1.48
N PHE A 125 -32.54 35.77 2.07
CA PHE A 125 -33.91 35.72 2.58
C PHE A 125 -34.16 36.61 3.82
N HIS A 126 -33.13 36.96 4.58
CA HIS A 126 -33.26 37.90 5.70
C HIS A 126 -33.16 39.36 5.28
N ILE A 127 -32.49 39.66 4.15
CA ILE A 127 -32.16 41.05 3.75
C ILE A 127 -32.92 41.55 2.51
N SER A 128 -33.88 40.78 1.97
CA SER A 128 -34.58 41.10 0.70
C SER A 128 -36.08 41.20 0.85
N HIS A 129 -36.71 42.01 -0.01
CA HIS A 129 -38.17 42.00 -0.21
C HIS A 129 -38.58 41.05 -1.32
N ILE A 130 -37.85 41.09 -2.43
CA ILE A 130 -38.13 40.27 -3.62
C ILE A 130 -36.89 39.46 -3.92
N VAL A 131 -37.05 38.15 -4.14
CA VAL A 131 -35.98 37.26 -4.56
C VAL A 131 -36.36 36.67 -5.91
N VAL A 132 -35.56 36.96 -6.93
CA VAL A 132 -35.72 36.42 -8.27
C VAL A 132 -34.79 35.24 -8.45
N LEU A 133 -35.36 34.06 -8.69
CA LEU A 133 -34.65 32.83 -8.99
C LEU A 133 -34.56 32.63 -10.51
N SER A 134 -33.37 32.88 -11.06
CA SER A 134 -33.08 32.68 -12.48
C SER A 134 -32.64 31.24 -12.75
N HIS A 135 -33.21 30.63 -13.78
CA HIS A 135 -32.85 29.30 -14.22
C HIS A 135 -32.73 29.25 -15.75
N PRO A 136 -31.69 28.60 -16.31
CA PRO A 136 -31.42 28.61 -17.75
C PRO A 136 -32.46 27.85 -18.59
N THR A 137 -33.18 26.91 -17.98
CA THR A 137 -34.22 26.10 -18.65
C THR A 137 -35.59 26.36 -18.06
N ALA A 138 -36.66 26.29 -18.86
CA ALA A 138 -38.07 26.45 -18.44
C ALA A 138 -38.63 25.26 -17.62
N THR A 139 -37.81 24.66 -16.77
CA THR A 139 -38.16 23.57 -15.87
C THR A 139 -37.65 23.89 -14.48
N MET A 140 -38.50 23.76 -13.47
CA MET A 140 -38.08 23.97 -12.08
C MET A 140 -37.10 22.87 -11.64
N ASP A 141 -35.94 23.28 -11.13
CA ASP A 141 -34.99 22.35 -10.50
C ASP A 141 -35.50 21.93 -9.11
N THR A 142 -35.74 20.63 -8.94
CA THR A 142 -36.21 20.05 -7.68
C THR A 142 -35.16 20.10 -6.57
N ASN A 143 -33.88 20.30 -6.87
CA ASN A 143 -32.83 20.43 -5.85
C ASN A 143 -33.05 21.64 -4.93
N TYR A 144 -33.72 22.70 -5.42
CA TYR A 144 -34.11 23.84 -4.60
C TYR A 144 -35.01 23.46 -3.42
N ILE A 145 -35.78 22.38 -3.51
CA ILE A 145 -36.57 21.86 -2.39
C ILE A 145 -35.66 21.46 -1.22
N GLN A 146 -34.52 20.82 -1.51
CA GLN A 146 -33.55 20.43 -0.49
C GLN A 146 -32.89 21.67 0.12
N TYR A 147 -32.52 22.65 -0.72
CA TYR A 147 -31.98 23.93 -0.24
C TYR A 147 -32.98 24.66 0.66
N PHE A 148 -34.24 24.83 0.27
CA PHE A 148 -35.25 25.53 1.06
C PHE A 148 -35.48 24.86 2.42
N LYS A 149 -35.56 23.53 2.48
CA LYS A 149 -35.68 22.79 3.75
C LYS A 149 -34.45 22.91 4.63
N ALA A 150 -33.26 22.84 4.03
CA ALA A 150 -32.00 22.99 4.76
C ALA A 150 -31.84 24.41 5.31
N VAL A 151 -32.19 25.42 4.52
CA VAL A 151 -32.15 26.84 4.91
C VAL A 151 -33.18 27.15 5.99
N ASP A 152 -34.39 26.62 5.91
CA ASP A 152 -35.40 26.78 6.97
C ASP A 152 -34.91 26.18 8.30
N THR A 153 -34.34 24.97 8.26
CA THR A 153 -33.72 24.34 9.43
C THR A 153 -32.54 25.17 9.97
N LEU A 154 -31.73 25.77 9.10
CA LEU A 154 -30.60 26.61 9.49
C LEU A 154 -31.07 27.94 10.09
N SER A 155 -32.13 28.54 9.53
CA SER A 155 -32.75 29.76 10.02
C SER A 155 -33.25 29.58 11.46
N GLN A 156 -33.98 28.49 11.73
CA GLN A 156 -34.45 28.16 13.08
C GLN A 156 -33.31 27.99 14.09
N LYS A 157 -32.20 27.35 13.68
CA LYS A 157 -31.01 27.19 14.54
C LYS A 157 -30.26 28.51 14.82
N LEU A 158 -30.32 29.46 13.89
CA LEU A 158 -29.64 30.76 14.02
C LEU A 158 -30.56 31.86 14.59
N PHE A 159 -31.86 31.61 14.69
CA PHE A 159 -32.87 32.59 15.06
C PHE A 159 -32.56 33.34 16.36
N GLU A 160 -32.23 32.62 17.44
CA GLU A 160 -31.88 33.24 18.72
C GLU A 160 -30.63 34.13 18.62
N LYS A 161 -29.64 33.70 17.84
CA LYS A 161 -28.40 34.49 17.62
C LYS A 161 -28.68 35.73 16.79
N ILE A 162 -29.48 35.60 15.74
CA ILE A 162 -29.88 36.69 14.86
C ILE A 162 -30.65 37.75 15.65
N THR A 163 -31.69 37.35 16.38
CA THR A 163 -32.52 38.27 17.16
C THR A 163 -31.72 38.98 18.27
N HIS A 164 -30.79 38.28 18.93
CA HIS A 164 -29.89 38.88 19.92
C HIS A 164 -29.00 39.98 19.31
N HIS A 165 -28.40 39.77 18.13
CA HIS A 165 -27.51 40.75 17.51
C HIS A 165 -28.25 41.85 16.75
N LEU A 166 -29.49 41.62 16.31
CA LEU A 166 -30.32 42.68 15.73
C LEU A 166 -30.75 43.72 16.78
N LYS A 167 -30.88 43.32 18.06
CA LYS A 167 -31.16 44.25 19.17
C LYS A 167 -30.07 45.30 19.39
N SER A 168 -28.83 45.04 18.97
CA SER A 168 -27.73 45.99 19.12
C SER A 168 -27.66 47.02 17.99
N VAL A 169 -28.57 46.97 17.02
CA VAL A 169 -28.63 47.98 15.95
C VAL A 169 -29.60 49.07 16.35
N ASP A 170 -29.14 50.32 16.27
CA ASP A 170 -29.94 51.48 16.63
C ASP A 170 -31.12 51.67 15.66
N ASN A 171 -32.28 52.02 16.21
CA ASN A 171 -33.50 52.41 15.46
C ASN A 171 -34.15 51.31 14.58
N ILE A 172 -33.95 50.02 14.87
CA ILE A 172 -34.74 48.94 14.24
C ILE A 172 -36.07 48.74 15.00
N SER A 173 -37.16 48.46 14.27
CA SER A 173 -38.47 48.20 14.90
C SER A 173 -38.46 46.92 15.76
N SER A 174 -39.29 46.89 16.81
CA SER A 174 -39.43 45.71 17.67
C SER A 174 -39.95 44.48 16.92
N GLU A 175 -40.74 44.69 15.87
CA GLU A 175 -41.29 43.62 15.04
C GLU A 175 -40.25 43.02 14.09
N TRP A 176 -39.34 43.83 13.52
CA TRP A 176 -38.21 43.33 12.74
C TRP A 176 -37.31 42.47 13.64
N VAL A 177 -36.99 42.95 14.84
CA VAL A 177 -36.20 42.16 15.81
C VAL A 177 -36.92 40.87 16.22
N ALA A 178 -38.23 40.92 16.46
CA ALA A 178 -39.01 39.75 16.86
C ALA A 178 -39.05 38.67 15.78
N ASN A 179 -39.08 39.06 14.50
CA ASN A 179 -39.12 38.14 13.36
C ASN A 179 -37.73 37.81 12.79
N GLY A 180 -36.68 38.51 13.21
CA GLY A 180 -35.33 38.40 12.66
C GLY A 180 -35.18 38.90 11.21
N ARG A 181 -36.21 39.58 10.67
CA ARG A 181 -36.30 40.13 9.31
C ARG A 181 -37.41 41.19 9.22
N PHE A 182 -37.29 42.13 8.29
CA PHE A 182 -38.27 43.20 8.06
C PHE A 182 -39.45 42.78 7.18
N CYS A 183 -39.32 41.69 6.41
CA CYS A 183 -40.42 41.11 5.66
C CYS A 183 -40.16 39.63 5.32
N THR A 184 -41.21 38.91 4.94
CA THR A 184 -41.08 37.60 4.30
C THR A 184 -40.89 37.83 2.79
N PRO A 185 -39.75 37.44 2.18
CA PRO A 185 -39.47 37.76 0.79
C PRO A 185 -40.38 37.00 -0.18
N ARG A 186 -40.83 37.68 -1.24
CA ARG A 186 -41.52 37.06 -2.37
C ARG A 186 -40.55 36.39 -3.32
N LEU A 187 -40.77 35.10 -3.61
CA LEU A 187 -39.97 34.35 -4.58
C LEU A 187 -40.60 34.43 -5.98
N ILE A 188 -39.84 34.96 -6.93
CA ILE A 188 -40.22 35.10 -8.33
C ILE A 188 -39.32 34.21 -9.18
N PHE A 189 -39.86 33.54 -10.18
CA PHE A 189 -39.10 32.65 -11.06
C PHE A 189 -38.86 33.31 -12.41
N HIS A 190 -37.59 33.32 -12.83
CA HIS A 190 -37.17 33.79 -14.14
C HIS A 190 -36.55 32.63 -14.92
N PHE A 191 -37.07 32.35 -16.10
CA PHE A 191 -36.55 31.32 -16.99
C PHE A 191 -35.93 31.96 -18.24
N GLU A 192 -34.64 31.74 -18.48
CA GLU A 192 -33.92 32.41 -19.57
C GLU A 192 -34.28 31.89 -20.97
N ARG A 193 -34.64 30.60 -21.08
CA ARG A 193 -34.93 29.96 -22.37
C ARG A 193 -36.36 29.43 -22.43
N CYS A 194 -37.10 29.89 -23.42
CA CYS A 194 -38.35 29.26 -23.83
C CYS A 194 -38.06 27.95 -24.62
N PRO A 195 -38.78 26.84 -24.35
CA PRO A 195 -38.68 25.63 -25.16
C PRO A 195 -39.06 25.89 -26.63
N LYS A 196 -38.40 25.20 -27.56
CA LYS A 196 -38.70 25.28 -29.00
C LYS A 196 -40.14 24.74 -29.27
N ASN A 197 -40.84 25.31 -30.24
CA ASN A 197 -42.19 24.92 -30.71
C ASN A 197 -43.38 25.29 -29.80
N ILE A 198 -43.28 26.34 -28.98
CA ILE A 198 -44.40 26.80 -28.15
C ILE A 198 -45.01 28.08 -28.74
N GLY A 199 -46.27 27.98 -29.19
CA GLY A 199 -47.01 29.12 -29.76
C GLY A 199 -47.63 30.07 -28.73
N ASN A 200 -47.77 29.66 -27.45
CA ASN A 200 -48.38 30.49 -26.39
C ASN A 200 -47.55 30.40 -25.10
N VAL A 201 -46.64 31.36 -24.92
CA VAL A 201 -45.74 31.44 -23.75
C VAL A 201 -46.51 31.73 -22.45
N LYS A 202 -47.56 32.56 -22.49
CA LYS A 202 -48.38 32.86 -21.31
C LYS A 202 -49.06 31.62 -20.72
N LYS A 203 -49.57 30.73 -21.59
CA LYS A 203 -50.14 29.46 -21.14
C LYS A 203 -49.09 28.58 -20.45
N LEU A 204 -47.84 28.61 -20.91
CA LEU A 204 -46.75 27.90 -20.25
C LEU A 204 -46.41 28.50 -18.88
N GLU A 205 -46.40 29.83 -18.76
CA GLU A 205 -46.18 30.53 -17.48
C GLU A 205 -47.22 30.13 -16.43
N HIS A 206 -48.52 30.23 -16.74
CA HIS A 206 -49.57 29.80 -15.81
C HIS A 206 -49.45 28.32 -15.42
N ASN A 207 -49.15 27.44 -16.40
CA ASN A 207 -48.93 26.02 -16.10
C ASN A 207 -47.72 25.78 -15.19
N LEU A 208 -46.67 26.60 -15.31
CA LEU A 208 -45.50 26.53 -14.43
C LEU A 208 -45.80 27.10 -13.05
N GLU A 209 -46.56 28.19 -12.95
CA GLU A 209 -47.04 28.76 -11.68
C GLU A 209 -47.80 27.71 -10.87
N ASP A 210 -48.81 27.08 -11.48
CA ASP A 210 -49.60 26.01 -10.84
C ASP A 210 -48.70 24.86 -10.37
N LYS A 211 -47.78 24.39 -11.23
CA LYS A 211 -46.85 23.30 -10.90
C LYS A 211 -45.93 23.68 -9.73
N ILE A 212 -45.33 24.86 -9.77
CA ILE A 212 -44.41 25.34 -8.73
C ILE A 212 -45.17 25.47 -7.41
N TYR A 213 -46.35 26.10 -7.42
CA TYR A 213 -47.21 26.24 -6.24
C TYR A 213 -47.57 24.88 -5.64
N HIS A 214 -48.03 23.93 -6.46
CA HIS A 214 -48.36 22.58 -6.01
C HIS A 214 -47.16 21.85 -5.41
N ILE A 215 -45.97 21.96 -6.02
CA ILE A 215 -44.77 21.31 -5.51
C ILE A 215 -44.36 21.92 -4.16
N LEU A 216 -44.34 23.25 -4.04
CA LEU A 216 -43.96 23.93 -2.80
C LEU A 216 -44.97 23.68 -1.66
N LYS A 217 -46.27 23.62 -1.99
CA LYS A 217 -47.33 23.27 -1.03
C LYS A 217 -47.22 21.80 -0.59
N LYS A 218 -47.05 20.86 -1.52
CA LYS A 218 -46.93 19.42 -1.22
C LYS A 218 -45.68 19.10 -0.40
N THR A 219 -44.59 19.83 -0.65
CA THR A 219 -43.33 19.67 0.08
C THR A 219 -43.29 20.42 1.42
N ARG A 220 -44.36 21.15 1.78
CA ARG A 220 -44.53 21.95 3.01
C ARG A 220 -43.51 23.07 3.18
N ILE A 221 -43.03 23.65 2.06
CA ILE A 221 -42.13 24.82 2.10
C ILE A 221 -42.94 26.09 2.37
N ILE A 222 -44.12 26.18 1.75
CA ILE A 222 -45.13 27.19 2.07
C ILE A 222 -46.16 26.59 3.01
N SER A 223 -46.41 27.24 4.15
CA SER A 223 -47.37 26.81 5.16
C SER A 223 -48.47 27.85 5.34
N THR A 224 -49.67 27.38 5.66
CA THR A 224 -50.84 28.21 6.02
C THR A 224 -50.70 28.84 7.41
N THR A 225 -49.68 28.48 8.20
CA THR A 225 -49.53 28.84 9.61
C THR A 225 -48.58 30.02 9.89
N GLY A 226 -48.27 30.86 8.89
CA GLY A 226 -47.62 32.16 9.10
C GLY A 226 -46.10 32.19 9.35
N CYS A 227 -45.43 31.04 9.48
CA CYS A 227 -43.98 30.97 9.73
C CYS A 227 -43.17 30.42 8.54
N SER A 228 -43.45 30.86 7.31
CA SER A 228 -42.69 30.41 6.14
C SER A 228 -41.44 31.27 5.89
N LEU A 229 -40.36 30.64 5.42
CA LEU A 229 -39.13 31.33 5.03
C LEU A 229 -39.34 32.28 3.83
N LEU A 230 -40.24 31.92 2.92
CA LEU A 230 -40.56 32.66 1.70
C LEU A 230 -42.08 32.72 1.48
N ALA A 231 -42.51 33.69 0.67
CA ALA A 231 -43.87 33.86 0.20
C ALA A 231 -43.97 33.69 -1.32
N ILE A 232 -45.13 33.24 -1.81
CA ILE A 232 -45.45 33.18 -3.24
C ILE A 232 -46.68 34.08 -3.47
N PRO A 233 -46.64 34.99 -4.44
CA PRO A 233 -47.81 35.79 -4.80
C PRO A 233 -48.99 34.90 -5.22
N LEU A 234 -50.17 35.12 -4.64
CA LEU A 234 -51.37 34.32 -4.93
C LEU A 234 -52.20 34.87 -6.10
N ASN A 235 -52.25 36.20 -6.22
CA ASN A 235 -53.11 36.91 -7.17
C ASN A 235 -52.32 37.61 -8.29
N ASP A 236 -50.99 37.56 -8.22
CA ASP A 236 -50.09 38.22 -9.16
C ASP A 236 -49.23 37.18 -9.89
N GLU A 237 -48.89 37.47 -11.15
CA GLU A 237 -47.97 36.65 -11.94
C GLU A 237 -46.58 36.60 -11.25
N PHE A 238 -46.03 35.40 -11.06
CA PHE A 238 -44.74 35.18 -10.38
C PHE A 238 -43.74 34.35 -11.19
N VAL A 239 -44.13 33.86 -12.38
CA VAL A 239 -43.23 33.21 -13.34
C VAL A 239 -43.08 34.06 -14.59
N TYR A 240 -41.83 34.30 -15.00
CA TYR A 240 -41.51 34.97 -16.25
C TYR A 240 -40.57 34.12 -17.11
N ILE A 241 -40.92 33.92 -18.38
CA ILE A 241 -40.09 33.26 -19.39
C ILE A 241 -39.60 34.29 -20.41
N SER A 242 -38.28 34.36 -20.57
CA SER A 242 -37.64 35.17 -21.60
C SER A 242 -37.85 34.56 -22.99
N GLU A 243 -38.43 35.36 -23.90
CA GLU A 243 -38.73 34.94 -25.28
C GLU A 243 -37.51 35.06 -26.21
N LYS A 244 -36.58 35.96 -25.90
CA LYS A 244 -35.31 36.08 -26.61
C LYS A 244 -34.29 35.16 -25.94
N ALA A 245 -33.86 34.11 -26.66
CA ALA A 245 -32.74 33.30 -26.22
C ALA A 245 -31.51 34.20 -26.11
N SER A 246 -30.81 34.13 -24.98
CA SER A 246 -29.49 34.74 -24.86
C SER A 246 -28.57 34.17 -25.96
N PRO A 247 -27.76 35.00 -26.62
CA PRO A 247 -26.63 34.46 -27.36
C PRO A 247 -25.71 33.71 -26.42
N ASN A 248 -25.75 32.38 -26.48
CA ASN A 248 -24.66 31.56 -25.96
C ASN A 248 -23.34 31.84 -26.68
N ASP A 249 -23.40 32.49 -27.84
CA ASP A 249 -22.28 32.76 -28.72
C ASP A 249 -22.31 34.24 -29.15
N ARG A 250 -21.80 35.11 -28.27
CA ARG A 250 -21.66 36.55 -28.54
C ARG A 250 -20.80 36.78 -29.78
N LEU A 251 -19.73 36.00 -29.94
CA LEU A 251 -18.86 36.03 -31.11
C LEU A 251 -19.65 35.64 -32.36
N GLY A 252 -20.39 34.54 -32.33
CA GLY A 252 -21.22 34.11 -33.44
C GLY A 252 -22.36 35.06 -33.76
N GLU A 253 -22.92 35.79 -32.80
CA GLU A 253 -23.86 36.88 -33.09
C GLU A 253 -23.17 38.07 -33.73
N MET A 254 -22.00 38.48 -33.25
CA MET A 254 -21.21 39.53 -33.90
C MET A 254 -20.82 39.13 -35.32
N VAL A 255 -20.46 37.86 -35.54
CA VAL A 255 -20.15 37.30 -36.86
C VAL A 255 -21.41 37.22 -37.72
N ARG A 256 -22.56 36.78 -37.18
CA ARG A 256 -23.85 36.79 -37.91
C ARG A 256 -24.32 38.21 -38.26
N GLY A 257 -24.13 39.16 -37.35
CA GLY A 257 -24.39 40.58 -37.57
C GLY A 257 -23.49 41.12 -38.68
N LEU A 258 -22.18 40.85 -38.61
CA LEU A 258 -21.23 41.22 -39.65
C LEU A 258 -21.58 40.59 -41.01
N ILE A 259 -22.00 39.31 -41.03
CA ILE A 259 -22.46 38.63 -42.25
C ILE A 259 -23.70 39.32 -42.81
N ALA A 260 -24.66 39.71 -41.96
CA ALA A 260 -25.86 40.44 -42.38
C ALA A 260 -25.53 41.84 -42.91
N ASP A 261 -24.63 42.57 -42.25
CA ASP A 261 -24.17 43.90 -42.65
C ASP A 261 -23.40 43.87 -44.00
N CYS A 262 -22.75 42.74 -44.31
CA CYS A 262 -22.03 42.53 -45.57
C CYS A 262 -22.91 42.03 -46.73
N GLN A 263 -24.20 41.77 -46.54
CA GLN A 263 -25.13 41.41 -47.63
C GLN A 263 -25.53 42.65 -48.44
N PRO A 264 -25.73 42.55 -49.77
CA PRO A 264 -26.16 43.69 -50.60
C PRO A 264 -27.56 44.17 -50.15
N GLY A 265 -27.60 45.35 -49.53
CA GLY A 265 -28.77 45.91 -48.84
C GLY A 265 -28.59 46.13 -47.33
N GLY A 266 -27.49 45.66 -46.75
CA GLY A 266 -27.11 45.81 -45.33
C GLY A 266 -26.62 47.20 -44.91
N GLY A 267 -26.96 48.25 -45.68
CA GLY A 267 -26.79 49.63 -45.22
C GLY A 267 -27.77 49.93 -44.10
N ILE A 268 -27.33 50.72 -43.10
CA ILE A 268 -28.09 51.16 -41.92
C ILE A 268 -29.57 51.37 -42.25
N HIS A 269 -30.41 50.41 -41.87
CA HIS A 269 -31.86 50.61 -41.83
C HIS A 269 -32.15 51.54 -40.64
N VAL A 270 -32.26 52.84 -40.90
CA VAL A 270 -32.88 53.78 -39.97
C VAL A 270 -34.36 53.43 -39.92
N GLU A 271 -34.80 52.77 -38.85
CA GLU A 271 -36.23 52.62 -38.58
C GLU A 271 -36.86 54.01 -38.45
N VAL A 272 -37.82 54.28 -39.34
CA VAL A 272 -38.57 55.55 -39.37
C VAL A 272 -39.42 55.64 -38.09
N PRO A 273 -39.47 56.77 -37.36
CA PRO A 273 -40.04 56.83 -36.01
C PRO A 273 -41.56 56.68 -35.92
N TYR A 274 -42.26 56.53 -37.04
CA TYR A 274 -43.72 56.52 -37.10
C TYR A 274 -44.24 55.43 -38.03
N SER A 275 -44.32 54.21 -37.52
CA SER A 275 -45.28 53.22 -37.99
C SER A 275 -45.89 52.51 -36.80
N SER A 276 -47.12 52.92 -36.52
CA SER A 276 -48.06 52.45 -35.52
C SER A 276 -48.34 50.95 -35.62
N GLN A 277 -47.78 50.16 -34.70
CA GLN A 277 -48.51 49.14 -33.93
C GLN A 277 -47.85 49.00 -32.54
N PRO A 278 -48.59 49.11 -31.42
CA PRO A 278 -48.04 48.85 -30.10
C PRO A 278 -47.99 47.33 -29.92
N ASN A 279 -46.96 46.67 -30.48
CA ASN A 279 -46.57 45.39 -29.93
C ASN A 279 -46.10 45.68 -28.51
N LEU A 280 -46.97 45.44 -27.51
CA LEU A 280 -46.61 45.42 -26.10
C LEU A 280 -45.52 44.37 -25.93
N GLN A 281 -44.26 44.76 -26.14
CA GLN A 281 -43.13 43.88 -25.93
C GLN A 281 -43.14 43.49 -24.44
N LYS A 282 -43.33 42.20 -24.19
CA LYS A 282 -43.21 41.59 -22.88
C LYS A 282 -41.82 41.90 -22.32
N SER A 283 -41.76 42.66 -21.22
CA SER A 283 -40.52 43.15 -20.62
C SER A 283 -40.46 42.73 -19.16
N PHE A 284 -39.35 42.07 -18.79
CA PHE A 284 -39.11 41.66 -17.41
C PHE A 284 -39.09 42.86 -16.44
N LYS A 285 -38.65 44.04 -16.89
CA LYS A 285 -38.66 45.25 -16.07
C LYS A 285 -40.08 45.65 -15.68
N ARG A 286 -41.04 45.58 -16.61
CA ARG A 286 -42.45 45.91 -16.35
C ARG A 286 -43.10 44.89 -15.42
N PHE A 287 -42.77 43.61 -15.62
CA PHE A 287 -43.22 42.53 -14.73
C PHE A 287 -42.74 42.75 -13.29
N LEU A 288 -41.45 43.06 -13.10
CA LEU A 288 -40.89 43.32 -11.77
C LEU A 288 -41.41 44.63 -11.14
N GLN A 289 -41.68 45.66 -11.95
CA GLN A 289 -42.24 46.95 -11.49
C GLN A 289 -43.58 46.78 -10.76
N THR A 290 -44.44 45.86 -11.20
CA THR A 290 -45.71 45.57 -10.51
C THR A 290 -45.48 45.16 -9.06
N HIS A 291 -44.51 44.27 -8.81
CA HIS A 291 -44.17 43.81 -7.46
C HIS A 291 -43.46 44.88 -6.62
N ILE A 292 -42.63 45.72 -7.25
CA ILE A 292 -41.96 46.84 -6.57
C ILE A 292 -42.99 47.88 -6.10
N GLU A 293 -43.97 48.22 -6.94
CA GLU A 293 -45.00 49.20 -6.60
C GLU A 293 -45.90 48.69 -5.47
N GLN A 294 -46.23 47.39 -5.48
CA GLN A 294 -46.96 46.76 -4.37
C GLN A 294 -46.17 46.81 -3.06
N ALA A 295 -44.86 46.54 -3.10
CA ALA A 295 -43.99 46.64 -1.93
C ALA A 295 -43.97 48.07 -1.34
N ARG A 296 -44.07 49.11 -2.17
CA ARG A 296 -44.08 50.51 -1.72
C ARG A 296 -45.40 50.96 -1.12
N THR A 297 -46.51 50.50 -1.70
CA THR A 297 -47.83 51.05 -1.41
C THR A 297 -48.57 50.28 -0.33
N ARG A 298 -48.63 48.94 -0.45
CA ARG A 298 -49.49 48.08 0.37
C ARG A 298 -48.73 47.07 1.22
N GLY A 299 -47.48 46.77 0.85
CA GLY A 299 -46.75 45.63 1.42
C GLY A 299 -47.25 44.29 0.86
N PHE A 300 -46.75 43.18 1.41
CA PHE A 300 -47.09 41.83 0.94
C PHE A 300 -48.05 41.13 1.91
N ASP A 301 -49.24 40.77 1.41
CA ASP A 301 -50.20 39.93 2.12
C ASP A 301 -50.53 38.68 1.27
N ASP A 302 -49.63 37.71 1.31
CA ASP A 302 -49.70 36.49 0.50
C ASP A 302 -50.23 35.27 1.30
N THR A 303 -50.97 35.51 2.38
CA THR A 303 -51.46 34.43 3.25
C THR A 303 -52.77 33.81 2.73
N VAL A 304 -52.82 32.48 2.62
CA VAL A 304 -54.03 31.74 2.21
C VAL A 304 -54.91 31.45 3.42
N SER A 305 -55.78 32.38 3.82
CA SER A 305 -56.80 32.10 4.85
C SER A 305 -57.86 31.12 4.33
N SER A 306 -57.68 29.82 4.59
CA SER A 306 -58.65 28.77 4.20
C SER A 306 -59.81 28.58 5.20
N GLY A 307 -59.99 29.48 6.18
CA GLY A 307 -61.02 29.35 7.21
C GLY A 307 -61.84 30.61 7.36
N ARG A 308 -63.18 30.48 7.41
CA ARG A 308 -64.12 31.61 7.57
C ARG A 308 -63.98 32.35 8.91
N HIS A 309 -63.21 31.85 9.88
CA HIS A 309 -63.10 32.38 11.25
C HIS A 309 -61.68 32.35 11.84
N GLN A 310 -60.67 32.88 11.15
CA GLN A 310 -59.42 33.30 11.80
C GLN A 310 -59.06 34.70 11.27
N HIS A 311 -58.93 35.68 12.16
CA HIS A 311 -58.29 36.96 11.81
C HIS A 311 -56.90 36.65 11.27
N ALA A 312 -56.68 36.93 10.00
CA ALA A 312 -55.37 36.80 9.38
C ALA A 312 -54.40 37.68 10.15
N GLN A 313 -53.39 37.09 10.80
CA GLN A 313 -52.26 37.87 11.29
C GLN A 313 -51.53 38.39 10.07
N SER A 314 -51.59 39.70 9.83
CA SER A 314 -50.85 40.35 8.76
C SER A 314 -49.36 40.07 8.93
N MET A 315 -48.70 39.54 7.91
CA MET A 315 -47.25 39.35 7.96
C MET A 315 -46.57 40.70 8.16
N HIS A 316 -45.60 40.76 9.07
CA HIS A 316 -44.80 41.96 9.31
C HIS A 316 -44.11 42.38 8.00
N PHE A 317 -44.30 43.65 7.62
CA PHE A 317 -43.71 44.25 6.44
C PHE A 317 -43.26 45.67 6.78
N GLU A 318 -41.98 45.94 6.60
CA GLU A 318 -41.38 47.25 6.82
C GLU A 318 -40.43 47.60 5.69
N LEU A 319 -40.47 48.85 5.22
CA LEU A 319 -39.49 49.40 4.29
C LEU A 319 -38.30 49.95 5.09
N PRO A 320 -37.13 49.30 5.06
CA PRO A 320 -36.00 49.70 5.86
C PRO A 320 -35.36 50.99 5.31
N VAL A 321 -34.83 51.80 6.22
CA VAL A 321 -33.95 52.91 5.85
C VAL A 321 -32.59 52.35 5.42
N LEU A 322 -31.99 52.91 4.36
CA LEU A 322 -30.73 52.40 3.80
C LEU A 322 -29.62 52.23 4.87
N LYS A 323 -29.47 53.19 5.79
CA LYS A 323 -28.50 53.09 6.90
C LYS A 323 -28.74 51.88 7.82
N GLN A 324 -30.00 51.65 8.22
CA GLN A 324 -30.37 50.53 9.09
C GLN A 324 -30.16 49.20 8.38
N TRP A 325 -30.51 49.15 7.09
CA TRP A 325 -30.30 47.96 6.26
C TRP A 325 -28.81 47.60 6.14
N ILE A 326 -27.92 48.57 5.96
CA ILE A 326 -26.46 48.36 5.94
C ILE A 326 -25.97 47.74 7.25
N GLN A 327 -26.32 48.34 8.39
CA GLN A 327 -25.89 47.87 9.71
C GLN A 327 -26.40 46.46 10.01
N ALA A 328 -27.68 46.20 9.75
CA ALA A 328 -28.27 44.88 9.91
C ALA A 328 -27.58 43.83 9.01
N THR A 329 -27.33 44.18 7.75
CA THR A 329 -26.69 43.28 6.77
C THR A 329 -25.27 42.90 7.17
N GLN A 330 -24.46 43.84 7.68
CA GLN A 330 -23.10 43.55 8.14
C GLN A 330 -23.07 42.56 9.31
N ILE A 331 -24.00 42.70 10.25
CA ILE A 331 -24.14 41.80 11.39
C ILE A 331 -24.59 40.41 10.93
N LEU A 332 -25.63 40.35 10.10
CA LEU A 332 -26.17 39.09 9.58
C LEU A 332 -25.14 38.34 8.73
N TYR A 333 -24.35 39.06 7.91
CA TYR A 333 -23.28 38.47 7.11
C TYR A 333 -22.26 37.73 7.99
N LYS A 334 -21.78 38.37 9.07
CA LYS A 334 -20.81 37.76 10.01
C LYS A 334 -21.34 36.51 10.72
N ILE A 335 -22.65 36.43 10.93
CA ILE A 335 -23.29 35.29 11.61
C ILE A 335 -23.49 34.13 10.63
N VAL A 336 -24.02 34.42 9.44
CA VAL A 336 -24.51 33.40 8.49
C VAL A 336 -23.39 32.84 7.60
N ILE A 337 -22.43 33.67 7.17
CA ILE A 337 -21.42 33.30 6.15
C ILE A 337 -20.21 32.54 6.73
N LYS A 338 -20.29 32.04 7.96
CA LYS A 338 -19.23 31.18 8.53
C LYS A 338 -19.11 29.87 7.73
N LYS A 339 -17.89 29.51 7.30
CA LYS A 339 -17.60 28.27 6.56
C LYS A 339 -17.93 27.07 7.46
N LYS A 340 -19.08 26.45 7.19
CA LYS A 340 -19.57 25.26 7.89
C LYS A 340 -20.48 24.48 6.97
N LEU A 341 -20.23 23.18 6.93
CA LEU A 341 -21.02 22.25 6.15
C LEU A 341 -22.43 22.06 6.74
N ILE A 342 -23.42 21.98 5.85
CA ILE A 342 -24.81 21.73 6.21
C ILE A 342 -25.10 20.25 6.01
N THR A 343 -25.04 19.48 7.10
CA THR A 343 -25.14 18.00 7.09
C THR A 343 -26.43 17.42 6.49
N SER A 344 -27.49 18.23 6.35
CA SER A 344 -28.72 17.81 5.65
C SER A 344 -28.61 17.81 4.14
N LEU A 345 -27.62 18.52 3.56
CA LEU A 345 -27.35 18.58 2.11
C LEU A 345 -26.30 17.54 1.67
N CYS A 346 -25.53 17.01 2.62
CA CYS A 346 -24.46 16.03 2.43
C CYS A 346 -24.98 14.60 2.46
N THR A 347 -25.95 14.29 1.61
CA THR A 347 -26.64 12.98 1.62
C THR A 347 -25.72 11.85 1.19
N ASP A 348 -24.89 12.08 0.18
CA ASP A 348 -24.12 11.02 -0.49
C ASP A 348 -22.89 10.62 0.34
N THR A 349 -22.17 11.61 0.89
CA THR A 349 -21.06 11.39 1.81
C THR A 349 -21.51 10.70 3.09
N ARG A 350 -22.63 11.12 3.68
CA ARG A 350 -23.21 10.48 4.87
C ARG A 350 -23.69 9.06 4.61
N PHE A 351 -24.30 8.81 3.46
CA PHE A 351 -24.70 7.47 3.06
C PHE A 351 -23.47 6.56 2.93
N SER A 352 -22.42 7.04 2.28
CA SER A 352 -21.15 6.32 2.13
C SER A 352 -20.51 6.01 3.48
N GLU A 353 -20.45 6.98 4.38
CA GLU A 353 -19.91 6.82 5.74
C GLU A 353 -20.69 5.75 6.53
N GLN A 354 -22.01 5.82 6.53
CA GLN A 354 -22.85 4.83 7.22
C GLN A 354 -22.69 3.43 6.65
N ARG A 355 -22.52 3.30 5.32
CA ARG A 355 -22.26 2.01 4.67
C ARG A 355 -20.89 1.47 5.05
N CYS A 356 -19.85 2.29 5.02
CA CYS A 356 -18.49 1.90 5.40
C CYS A 356 -18.43 1.46 6.87
N LEU A 357 -19.00 2.26 7.78
CA LEU A 357 -19.08 1.94 9.21
C LEU A 357 -19.79 0.61 9.48
N LYS A 358 -20.83 0.29 8.71
CA LYS A 358 -21.54 -0.98 8.85
C LYS A 358 -20.72 -2.16 8.34
N VAL A 359 -19.99 -2.01 7.24
CA VAL A 359 -19.27 -3.11 6.58
C VAL A 359 -17.91 -3.38 7.23
N LEU A 360 -17.25 -2.35 7.76
CA LEU A 360 -15.94 -2.45 8.40
C LEU A 360 -15.84 -3.60 9.43
N PRO A 361 -16.74 -3.73 10.43
CA PRO A 361 -16.67 -4.84 11.39
C PRO A 361 -16.89 -6.22 10.74
N LEU A 362 -17.65 -6.32 9.64
CA LEU A 362 -17.81 -7.58 8.91
C LEU A 362 -16.52 -7.97 8.17
N ALA A 363 -15.82 -7.00 7.59
CA ALA A 363 -14.53 -7.22 6.93
C ALA A 363 -13.45 -7.64 7.95
N LEU A 364 -13.42 -7.00 9.13
CA LEU A 364 -12.53 -7.38 10.23
C LEU A 364 -12.83 -8.78 10.75
N ALA A 365 -14.11 -9.12 10.96
CA ALA A 365 -14.50 -10.47 11.35
C ALA A 365 -14.06 -11.51 10.31
N ARG A 366 -14.17 -11.19 9.01
CA ARG A 366 -13.74 -12.06 7.91
C ARG A 366 -12.24 -12.28 7.88
N TYR A 367 -11.45 -11.26 8.25
CA TYR A 367 -10.01 -11.36 8.42
C TYR A 367 -9.64 -12.27 9.60
N GLN A 368 -10.31 -12.12 10.74
CA GLN A 368 -10.03 -12.83 11.99
C GLN A 368 -10.48 -14.30 11.99
N GLU A 369 -11.27 -14.71 10.99
CA GLU A 369 -11.87 -16.03 10.91
C GLU A 369 -10.82 -17.13 10.63
N GLY A 370 -10.67 -18.06 11.58
CA GLY A 370 -9.84 -19.25 11.44
C GLY A 370 -8.33 -18.99 11.43
N LEU A 371 -7.88 -17.87 12.02
CA LEU A 371 -6.45 -17.55 12.09
C LEU A 371 -5.70 -18.42 13.12
N PRO A 372 -4.48 -18.88 12.79
CA PRO A 372 -3.56 -19.47 13.77
C PRO A 372 -3.16 -18.49 14.88
N SER A 373 -2.54 -19.01 15.95
CA SER A 373 -2.03 -18.17 17.05
C SER A 373 -0.95 -17.20 16.58
N HIS A 374 -0.06 -17.67 15.71
CA HIS A 374 0.94 -16.86 15.00
C HIS A 374 1.02 -17.32 13.54
N TYR A 375 1.26 -16.39 12.62
CA TYR A 375 1.31 -16.67 11.19
C TYR A 375 2.26 -15.70 10.46
N ALA A 376 2.77 -16.16 9.32
CA ALA A 376 3.70 -15.42 8.47
C ALA A 376 3.01 -14.28 7.69
N LYS A 377 3.81 -13.36 7.15
CA LYS A 377 3.34 -12.21 6.37
C LYS A 377 2.50 -12.60 5.16
N VAL A 378 2.85 -13.72 4.51
CA VAL A 378 2.13 -14.21 3.32
C VAL A 378 0.67 -14.55 3.65
N GLU A 379 0.40 -15.19 4.80
CA GLU A 379 -0.97 -15.48 5.24
C GLU A 379 -1.70 -14.20 5.65
N HIS A 380 -1.00 -13.26 6.31
CA HIS A 380 -1.53 -11.94 6.62
C HIS A 380 -2.03 -11.21 5.37
N GLU A 381 -1.18 -11.09 4.35
CA GLU A 381 -1.49 -10.43 3.08
C GLU A 381 -2.65 -11.10 2.33
N ALA A 382 -2.67 -12.44 2.30
CA ALA A 382 -3.76 -13.20 1.70
C ALA A 382 -5.11 -12.90 2.40
N ARG A 383 -5.12 -12.90 3.74
CA ARG A 383 -6.31 -12.63 4.55
C ARG A 383 -6.77 -11.18 4.43
N LEU A 384 -5.83 -10.24 4.42
CA LEU A 384 -6.10 -8.83 4.20
C LEU A 384 -6.73 -8.61 2.82
N GLY A 385 -6.20 -9.26 1.78
CA GLY A 385 -6.78 -9.24 0.44
C GLY A 385 -8.24 -9.73 0.40
N MET A 386 -8.57 -10.79 1.15
CA MET A 386 -9.94 -11.29 1.27
C MET A 386 -10.87 -10.30 2.00
N ALA A 387 -10.39 -9.69 3.08
CA ALA A 387 -11.16 -8.70 3.84
C ALA A 387 -11.42 -7.44 3.00
N LEU A 388 -10.40 -6.94 2.29
CA LEU A 388 -10.52 -5.82 1.36
C LEU A 388 -11.45 -6.14 0.19
N ALA A 389 -11.44 -7.37 -0.33
CA ALA A 389 -12.37 -7.79 -1.38
C ALA A 389 -13.83 -7.75 -0.88
N LEU A 390 -14.10 -8.22 0.34
CA LEU A 390 -15.43 -8.13 0.95
C LEU A 390 -15.83 -6.67 1.22
N PHE A 391 -14.90 -5.86 1.71
CA PHE A 391 -15.12 -4.43 1.93
C PHE A 391 -15.46 -3.72 0.61
N ARG A 392 -14.66 -3.94 -0.44
CA ARG A 392 -14.91 -3.52 -1.83
C ARG A 392 -16.14 -4.14 -2.46
N ALA A 393 -16.76 -5.17 -1.91
CA ALA A 393 -18.02 -5.68 -2.46
C ALA A 393 -19.22 -4.91 -1.91
N GLN A 394 -19.15 -4.44 -0.66
CA GLN A 394 -20.32 -3.92 0.08
C GLN A 394 -20.25 -2.44 0.44
N ALA A 395 -19.05 -1.89 0.65
CA ALA A 395 -18.81 -0.47 0.93
C ALA A 395 -18.64 0.31 -0.37
N ARG A 396 -19.23 1.52 -0.46
CA ARG A 396 -19.24 2.36 -1.68
C ARG A 396 -19.26 3.84 -1.29
N GLY A 397 -18.76 4.69 -2.18
CA GLY A 397 -18.90 6.15 -2.16
C GLY A 397 -17.63 6.90 -1.74
N PRO A 398 -17.71 8.22 -1.56
CA PRO A 398 -16.56 9.14 -1.45
C PRO A 398 -15.60 8.86 -0.29
N VAL A 399 -16.08 8.26 0.81
CA VAL A 399 -15.23 7.99 1.99
C VAL A 399 -14.66 6.58 2.00
N PHE A 400 -14.85 5.81 0.92
CA PHE A 400 -14.43 4.41 0.82
C PHE A 400 -12.94 4.23 1.10
N ASP A 401 -12.07 5.00 0.44
CA ASP A 401 -10.61 4.81 0.52
C ASP A 401 -10.09 5.04 1.93
N ARG A 402 -10.57 6.08 2.62
CA ARG A 402 -10.24 6.34 4.03
C ARG A 402 -10.58 5.16 4.94
N TYR A 403 -11.74 4.52 4.74
CA TYR A 403 -12.12 3.37 5.56
C TYR A 403 -11.42 2.07 5.12
N ALA A 404 -11.00 1.96 3.86
CA ALA A 404 -10.18 0.85 3.39
C ALA A 404 -8.77 0.92 4.02
N GLU A 405 -8.15 2.10 4.07
CA GLU A 405 -6.90 2.32 4.80
C GLU A 405 -7.05 2.02 6.30
N GLN A 406 -8.16 2.44 6.90
CA GLN A 406 -8.47 2.10 8.29
C GLN A 406 -8.53 0.57 8.51
N LEU A 407 -9.19 -0.17 7.60
CA LEU A 407 -9.24 -1.63 7.66
C LEU A 407 -7.84 -2.25 7.57
N GLU A 408 -6.99 -1.76 6.66
CA GLU A 408 -5.60 -2.22 6.53
C GLU A 408 -4.80 -1.98 7.81
N MET A 409 -4.90 -0.78 8.40
CA MET A 409 -4.24 -0.46 9.66
C MET A 409 -4.70 -1.33 10.83
N GLU A 410 -6.00 -1.58 10.96
CA GLU A 410 -6.54 -2.43 12.03
C GLU A 410 -6.12 -3.91 11.86
N CYS A 411 -6.10 -4.41 10.63
CA CYS A 411 -5.60 -5.75 10.31
C CYS A 411 -4.09 -5.89 10.59
N GLN A 412 -3.30 -4.87 10.23
CA GLN A 412 -1.86 -4.80 10.49
C GLN A 412 -1.58 -4.77 11.98
N ALA A 413 -2.25 -3.89 12.73
CA ALA A 413 -2.12 -3.81 14.19
C ALA A 413 -2.50 -5.14 14.87
N HIS A 414 -3.53 -5.83 14.38
CA HIS A 414 -3.91 -7.15 14.89
C HIS A 414 -2.81 -8.21 14.66
N TRP A 415 -2.09 -8.15 13.53
CA TRP A 415 -0.99 -9.07 13.23
C TRP A 415 0.28 -8.74 14.03
N GLU A 416 0.61 -7.46 14.15
CA GLU A 416 1.76 -6.98 14.92
C GLU A 416 1.61 -7.17 16.44
N ASN A 417 0.38 -7.35 16.92
CA ASN A 417 0.07 -7.62 18.33
C ASN A 417 0.42 -9.06 18.74
N GLY A 418 1.70 -9.43 18.65
CA GLY A 418 2.24 -10.70 19.14
C GLY A 418 1.87 -11.93 18.31
N ARG A 419 1.26 -11.76 17.12
CA ARG A 419 0.83 -12.85 16.22
C ARG A 419 1.80 -13.08 15.05
N GLN A 420 2.95 -12.41 15.05
CA GLN A 420 3.97 -12.59 14.02
C GLN A 420 4.70 -13.91 14.23
N GLN A 421 4.82 -14.69 13.15
CA GLN A 421 5.68 -15.87 13.11
C GLN A 421 7.13 -15.46 12.75
N CYS A 422 8.11 -16.22 13.25
CA CYS A 422 9.50 -16.07 12.82
C CYS A 422 9.65 -16.53 11.36
N GLU A 423 10.11 -15.64 10.49
CA GLU A 423 10.29 -15.93 9.06
C GLU A 423 11.71 -16.42 8.71
N ALA A 424 12.54 -16.71 9.72
CA ALA A 424 13.86 -17.28 9.49
C ALA A 424 13.74 -18.64 8.80
N ALA A 425 14.45 -18.80 7.69
CA ALA A 425 14.56 -20.07 6.99
C ALA A 425 15.74 -20.88 7.56
N SER A 426 15.55 -22.19 7.67
CA SER A 426 16.64 -23.13 7.94
C SER A 426 17.59 -23.18 6.74
N MET A 427 18.76 -23.79 6.94
CA MET A 427 19.75 -24.00 5.87
C MET A 427 19.23 -24.95 4.76
N THR A 428 18.10 -25.61 4.98
CA THR A 428 17.41 -26.44 3.97
C THR A 428 16.18 -25.75 3.37
N GLY A 429 15.87 -24.51 3.80
CA GLY A 429 14.80 -23.68 3.26
C GLY A 429 13.45 -23.76 3.99
N ASN A 430 13.37 -24.42 5.14
CA ASN A 430 12.10 -24.52 5.90
C ASN A 430 11.95 -23.35 6.88
N PRO A 431 10.78 -22.69 6.96
CA PRO A 431 10.58 -21.57 7.87
C PRO A 431 10.49 -22.03 9.34
N CYS A 432 10.89 -21.15 10.25
CA CYS A 432 10.70 -21.33 11.68
C CYS A 432 9.20 -21.33 12.03
N LYS A 433 8.78 -22.23 12.93
CA LYS A 433 7.41 -22.34 13.42
C LYS A 433 7.17 -21.61 14.75
N LEU A 434 8.18 -20.94 15.27
CA LEU A 434 8.08 -20.20 16.52
C LEU A 434 7.50 -18.80 16.27
N PRO A 435 6.88 -18.16 17.28
CA PRO A 435 6.57 -16.75 17.21
C PRO A 435 7.85 -15.94 16.96
N LYS A 436 7.73 -14.72 16.46
CA LYS A 436 8.87 -13.83 16.25
C LYS A 436 9.67 -13.71 17.56
N HIS A 437 10.95 -14.07 17.48
CA HIS A 437 11.84 -14.15 18.63
C HIS A 437 13.19 -13.48 18.35
N THR A 438 13.96 -13.25 19.42
CA THR A 438 15.32 -12.70 19.35
C THR A 438 16.30 -13.76 18.86
N ALA A 439 17.48 -13.30 18.40
CA ALA A 439 18.55 -14.17 17.89
C ALA A 439 19.16 -15.12 18.93
N GLU A 440 18.80 -14.97 20.21
CA GLU A 440 19.27 -15.82 21.31
C GLU A 440 18.49 -17.13 21.44
N GLN A 441 17.25 -17.17 20.93
CA GLN A 441 16.42 -18.36 20.95
C GLN A 441 16.66 -19.21 19.70
N ASP A 442 16.80 -20.52 19.89
CA ASP A 442 16.99 -21.46 18.80
C ASP A 442 15.74 -21.55 17.92
N HIS A 443 15.94 -21.47 16.61
CA HIS A 443 14.87 -21.64 15.63
C HIS A 443 14.46 -23.11 15.50
N MET A 444 13.19 -23.34 15.13
CA MET A 444 12.64 -24.69 14.97
C MET A 444 11.72 -24.77 13.76
N SER A 445 12.09 -25.55 12.73
CA SER A 445 11.22 -25.83 11.58
C SER A 445 10.24 -26.98 11.85
N GLY A 446 10.54 -27.81 12.86
CA GLY A 446 9.81 -29.03 13.20
C GLY A 446 10.07 -30.20 12.23
N PHE A 447 11.01 -30.05 11.29
CA PHE A 447 11.47 -31.17 10.45
C PHE A 447 12.60 -31.92 11.14
N ILE A 448 12.48 -33.25 11.18
CA ILE A 448 13.49 -34.17 11.71
C ILE A 448 13.95 -35.09 10.59
N HIS A 449 15.23 -35.01 10.24
CA HIS A 449 15.90 -35.88 9.29
C HIS A 449 16.55 -37.06 10.04
N LYS A 450 16.90 -38.12 9.31
CA LYS A 450 17.78 -39.17 9.84
C LYS A 450 19.19 -38.91 9.34
N ALA A 451 20.15 -38.90 10.25
CA ALA A 451 21.56 -38.77 9.89
C ALA A 451 22.42 -39.79 10.64
N ILE A 452 23.60 -40.10 10.08
CA ILE A 452 24.50 -41.12 10.63
C ILE A 452 25.71 -40.47 11.32
N CYS A 453 26.27 -41.11 12.34
CA CYS A 453 27.46 -40.64 13.06
C CYS A 453 28.74 -40.65 12.19
N ASP A 454 29.84 -40.10 12.70
CA ASP A 454 31.14 -40.01 11.99
C ASP A 454 31.64 -41.37 11.48
N CYS A 455 31.56 -42.41 12.31
CA CYS A 455 32.08 -43.74 11.99
C CYS A 455 31.11 -44.62 11.18
N GLY A 456 29.90 -44.12 10.88
CA GLY A 456 28.93 -44.85 10.09
C GLY A 456 28.17 -45.97 10.82
N ARG A 457 28.27 -46.07 12.17
CA ARG A 457 27.71 -47.20 12.95
C ARG A 457 26.36 -46.93 13.63
N LYS A 458 26.02 -45.67 13.90
CA LYS A 458 24.76 -45.30 14.57
C LYS A 458 23.99 -44.28 13.75
N VAL A 459 22.68 -44.51 13.60
CA VAL A 459 21.71 -43.57 13.02
C VAL A 459 21.05 -42.80 14.16
N GLY A 460 20.83 -41.50 13.98
CA GLY A 460 20.13 -40.64 14.94
C GLY A 460 19.17 -39.66 14.25
N PRO A 461 18.19 -39.13 15.00
CA PRO A 461 17.35 -38.04 14.55
C PRO A 461 18.17 -36.75 14.53
N ARG A 462 18.04 -35.97 13.45
CA ARG A 462 18.73 -34.71 13.26
C ARG A 462 17.71 -33.63 12.95
N GLU A 463 17.69 -32.59 13.76
CA GLU A 463 16.88 -31.40 13.51
C GLU A 463 17.41 -30.62 12.30
N ASP A 464 16.50 -29.93 11.63
CA ASP A 464 16.83 -29.07 10.51
C ASP A 464 17.68 -27.86 10.96
N PRO A 465 18.94 -27.75 10.50
CA PRO A 465 19.86 -26.77 11.05
C PRO A 465 19.57 -25.36 10.54
N TYR A 466 19.74 -24.36 11.41
CA TYR A 466 19.67 -22.93 11.08
C TYR A 466 21.05 -22.27 10.98
N ASN A 467 22.10 -22.97 11.42
CA ASN A 467 23.47 -22.50 11.30
C ASN A 467 24.45 -23.65 11.01
N ALA A 468 25.65 -23.30 10.53
CA ALA A 468 26.69 -24.27 10.16
C ALA A 468 27.17 -25.12 11.35
N LYS A 469 27.14 -24.58 12.57
CA LYS A 469 27.58 -25.28 13.79
C LYS A 469 26.61 -26.39 14.18
N GLN A 470 25.31 -26.10 14.15
CA GLN A 470 24.25 -27.11 14.26
C GLN A 470 24.40 -28.16 13.16
N ALA A 471 24.68 -27.72 11.94
CA ALA A 471 24.72 -28.60 10.78
C ALA A 471 25.91 -29.58 10.76
N ASN A 472 27.11 -29.11 11.11
CA ASN A 472 28.34 -29.87 10.88
C ASN A 472 29.03 -30.33 12.16
N HIS A 473 28.68 -29.79 13.33
CA HIS A 473 29.41 -30.03 14.56
C HIS A 473 28.55 -30.58 15.70
N GLN A 474 27.54 -29.85 16.16
CA GLN A 474 26.78 -30.19 17.37
C GLN A 474 26.11 -31.57 17.29
N PHE A 475 25.40 -31.85 16.18
CA PHE A 475 24.78 -33.16 15.97
C PHE A 475 25.80 -34.31 16.05
N TYR A 476 26.91 -34.19 15.31
CA TYR A 476 27.93 -35.24 15.26
C TYR A 476 28.67 -35.39 16.59
N GLN A 477 28.89 -34.31 17.32
CA GLN A 477 29.51 -34.35 18.64
C GLN A 477 28.64 -35.15 19.63
N LEU A 478 27.33 -34.91 19.66
CA LEU A 478 26.39 -35.69 20.48
C LEU A 478 26.35 -37.15 20.04
N MET A 479 26.16 -37.40 18.74
CA MET A 479 26.11 -38.75 18.18
C MET A 479 27.39 -39.55 18.40
N SER A 480 28.56 -38.90 18.43
CA SER A 480 29.83 -39.57 18.64
C SER A 480 29.99 -40.13 20.06
N LYS A 481 29.40 -39.45 21.06
CA LYS A 481 29.36 -39.92 22.46
C LYS A 481 28.43 -41.11 22.59
N GLU A 482 27.23 -41.00 22.02
CA GLU A 482 26.25 -42.08 22.04
C GLU A 482 26.69 -43.33 21.28
N CYS A 483 27.36 -43.17 20.13
CA CYS A 483 27.94 -44.26 19.35
C CYS A 483 29.24 -44.80 19.96
N GLN A 484 29.83 -44.08 20.93
CA GLN A 484 31.17 -44.32 21.48
C GLN A 484 32.32 -44.20 20.47
N CYS A 485 32.05 -43.72 19.25
CA CYS A 485 33.08 -43.50 18.25
C CYS A 485 34.00 -42.31 18.58
N ALA A 486 33.62 -41.51 19.59
CA ALA A 486 34.51 -40.51 20.14
C ALA A 486 35.81 -41.09 20.74
N LYS A 487 35.85 -42.38 21.11
CA LYS A 487 37.04 -43.03 21.67
C LYS A 487 37.99 -43.58 20.60
N LEU A 488 37.60 -43.57 19.33
CA LEU A 488 38.43 -44.07 18.24
C LEU A 488 39.61 -43.12 17.97
N GLU A 489 40.69 -43.69 17.44
CA GLU A 489 41.81 -42.93 16.89
C GLU A 489 41.29 -41.98 15.80
N ARG A 490 41.73 -40.73 15.83
CA ARG A 490 41.25 -39.67 14.96
C ARG A 490 42.39 -38.74 14.53
N VAL A 491 42.24 -38.15 13.37
CA VAL A 491 43.07 -37.01 12.95
C VAL A 491 42.39 -35.72 13.44
N SER A 492 43.13 -34.92 14.21
CA SER A 492 42.65 -33.62 14.69
C SER A 492 42.95 -32.56 13.65
N PHE A 493 41.91 -31.96 13.07
CA PHE A 493 42.06 -30.82 12.16
C PHE A 493 42.32 -29.53 12.95
N PRO A 494 43.21 -28.64 12.47
CA PRO A 494 43.49 -27.38 13.13
C PRO A 494 42.23 -26.51 13.30
N THR A 495 41.93 -26.13 14.54
CA THR A 495 40.86 -25.18 14.87
C THR A 495 41.44 -24.03 15.66
N PHE A 496 40.83 -22.86 15.56
CA PHE A 496 41.21 -21.70 16.33
C PHE A 496 41.14 -22.00 17.84
N GLN A 497 42.23 -21.71 18.56
CA GLN A 497 42.28 -21.78 20.01
C GLN A 497 42.41 -20.36 20.56
N PRO A 498 41.41 -19.84 21.29
CA PRO A 498 41.49 -18.50 21.86
C PRO A 498 42.64 -18.43 22.88
N SER A 499 43.58 -17.52 22.65
CA SER A 499 44.81 -17.38 23.43
C SER A 499 44.66 -16.39 24.58
N THR A 500 43.79 -16.65 25.57
CA THR A 500 43.85 -15.94 26.87
C THR A 500 43.22 -16.73 28.01
N LYS A 501 43.99 -16.82 29.11
CA LYS A 501 43.55 -17.21 30.45
C LYS A 501 42.31 -16.42 30.89
N GLU A 502 41.41 -17.07 31.61
CA GLU A 502 40.27 -16.46 32.29
C GLU A 502 40.63 -15.13 32.99
N PRO A 503 39.79 -14.09 32.86
CA PRO A 503 39.55 -13.16 33.95
C PRO A 503 38.23 -13.53 34.62
N LYS A 504 38.36 -13.84 35.92
CA LYS A 504 37.27 -14.00 36.87
C LYS A 504 36.33 -12.79 36.82
N HIS A 505 35.04 -13.08 36.90
CA HIS A 505 33.95 -12.24 37.42
C HIS A 505 34.28 -10.77 37.70
N ALA A 506 33.71 -9.87 36.91
CA ALA A 506 33.28 -8.56 37.38
C ALA A 506 31.80 -8.40 37.00
N LYS A 507 30.93 -8.47 38.01
CA LYS A 507 29.58 -7.92 37.95
C LYS A 507 29.76 -6.41 37.97
N ASP A 508 29.34 -5.70 36.94
CA ASP A 508 29.03 -4.28 37.06
C ASP A 508 27.54 -4.09 36.79
N SER A 509 26.88 -3.68 37.86
CA SER A 509 25.52 -3.19 37.95
C SER A 509 25.39 -1.83 37.27
N GLU A 510 24.57 -1.74 36.24
CA GLU A 510 24.03 -0.47 35.77
C GLU A 510 22.82 -0.06 36.62
N GLU A 511 22.92 1.07 37.32
CA GLU A 511 21.76 1.82 37.80
C GLU A 511 21.80 3.26 37.24
N ASN A 512 20.71 3.60 36.54
CA ASN A 512 20.07 4.92 36.38
C ASN A 512 20.88 6.12 35.85
N ARG A 513 20.42 6.67 34.71
CA ARG A 513 19.74 8.00 34.64
C ARG A 513 19.20 8.37 33.24
N SER A 514 17.87 8.53 33.19
CA SER A 514 17.05 9.57 32.53
C SER A 514 17.55 10.37 31.30
N LYS A 515 16.70 10.36 30.25
CA LYS A 515 16.48 11.35 29.14
C LYS A 515 16.37 12.82 29.64
N PRO A 516 16.59 13.89 28.81
CA PRO A 516 15.73 14.20 27.64
C PRO A 516 16.25 15.07 26.45
N ASP A 517 15.44 15.02 25.38
CA ASP A 517 15.01 16.01 24.34
C ASP A 517 15.91 16.62 23.22
N LYS A 518 15.32 16.56 22.00
CA LYS A 518 15.34 17.44 20.80
C LYS A 518 16.55 17.63 19.86
N GLY A 519 16.30 17.27 18.58
CA GLY A 519 16.46 18.17 17.42
C GLY A 519 17.47 17.76 16.32
N GLY A 520 17.04 17.77 15.05
CA GLY A 520 17.91 18.05 13.90
C GLY A 520 18.06 16.94 12.85
N GLU A 521 18.08 17.32 11.58
CA GLU A 521 17.90 16.47 10.40
C GLU A 521 19.19 15.82 9.86
N THR A 522 18.98 14.81 8.99
CA THR A 522 19.77 14.44 7.79
C THR A 522 21.06 13.60 7.88
N LEU A 523 21.05 12.61 6.96
CA LEU A 523 22.13 12.02 6.17
C LEU A 523 22.79 10.71 6.62
N LEU A 524 22.92 9.86 5.58
CA LEU A 524 23.56 8.57 5.47
C LEU A 524 25.01 8.60 5.93
N GLU A 525 25.41 7.62 6.72
CA GLU A 525 26.75 7.04 6.81
C GLU A 525 26.62 5.83 7.75
N GLY A 526 27.03 4.63 7.38
CA GLY A 526 28.44 4.34 7.15
C GLY A 526 28.92 3.51 8.34
N GLU A 527 29.29 2.28 8.04
CA GLU A 527 29.86 1.28 8.94
C GLU A 527 30.80 1.87 10.00
N LYS A 528 30.63 1.40 11.24
CA LYS A 528 31.70 1.29 12.24
C LYS A 528 31.24 0.40 13.38
N GLU A 529 31.02 -0.88 13.06
CA GLU A 529 31.13 -1.90 14.09
C GLU A 529 32.61 -2.08 14.44
N LYS A 530 32.84 -2.14 15.75
CA LYS A 530 34.11 -2.00 16.42
C LYS A 530 35.17 -2.97 15.87
N VAL A 531 36.30 -2.39 15.49
CA VAL A 531 37.60 -3.04 15.30
C VAL A 531 37.91 -3.92 16.52
N GLY A 532 37.91 -5.24 16.32
CA GLY A 532 38.24 -6.20 17.39
C GLY A 532 37.94 -7.68 17.13
N ALA A 533 37.72 -8.13 15.88
CA ALA A 533 37.40 -9.53 15.59
C ALA A 533 37.90 -9.99 14.22
N LEU A 534 39.17 -10.38 14.09
CA LEU A 534 39.60 -11.19 12.94
C LEU A 534 40.78 -12.11 13.30
N GLU A 535 40.70 -12.80 14.45
CA GLU A 535 41.67 -13.86 14.78
C GLU A 535 41.22 -15.25 14.32
N CYS A 536 39.96 -15.43 13.92
CA CYS A 536 39.41 -16.73 13.51
C CYS A 536 38.61 -16.66 12.20
N LEU A 537 38.54 -17.80 11.52
CA LEU A 537 37.82 -17.94 10.26
C LEU A 537 36.31 -18.17 10.53
N PRO A 538 35.40 -17.33 9.99
CA PRO A 538 33.97 -17.39 10.32
C PRO A 538 33.24 -18.61 9.72
N GLY A 539 33.72 -19.12 8.59
CA GLY A 539 33.21 -20.30 7.91
C GLY A 539 34.13 -21.52 8.01
N MET A 540 34.18 -22.29 6.93
CA MET A 540 35.06 -23.44 6.76
C MET A 540 36.32 -23.06 5.98
N LEU A 541 37.37 -23.87 6.13
CA LEU A 541 38.62 -23.67 5.42
C LEU A 541 38.45 -23.92 3.91
N THR A 542 38.97 -23.01 3.10
CA THR A 542 38.96 -23.06 1.64
C THR A 542 40.37 -22.81 1.07
N LEU A 543 40.61 -23.18 -0.18
CA LEU A 543 41.88 -22.88 -0.87
C LEU A 543 42.15 -21.37 -1.02
N SER A 544 41.11 -20.53 -0.95
CA SER A 544 41.19 -19.07 -1.00
C SER A 544 41.25 -18.41 0.39
N SER A 545 41.25 -19.19 1.47
CA SER A 545 41.24 -18.65 2.83
C SER A 545 42.58 -17.97 3.18
N PRO A 546 42.58 -16.84 3.92
CA PRO A 546 43.80 -16.17 4.33
C PRO A 546 44.72 -17.10 5.15
N PRO A 547 46.05 -17.10 4.89
CA PRO A 547 46.99 -17.89 5.67
C PRO A 547 46.93 -17.56 7.17
N GLY A 548 46.89 -18.59 8.02
CA GLY A 548 46.91 -18.44 9.48
C GLY A 548 45.55 -18.32 10.17
N LEU A 549 44.44 -18.08 9.44
CA LEU A 549 43.09 -18.11 10.01
C LEU A 549 42.53 -19.52 10.03
N LEU A 550 42.07 -19.97 11.21
CA LEU A 550 41.51 -21.31 11.42
C LEU A 550 40.03 -21.25 11.81
N PRO A 551 39.22 -22.25 11.43
CA PRO A 551 37.82 -22.32 11.82
C PRO A 551 37.66 -22.56 13.33
N VAL A 552 36.57 -22.06 13.92
CA VAL A 552 36.28 -22.22 15.37
C VAL A 552 36.00 -23.68 15.76
N TYR A 553 35.51 -24.49 14.81
CA TYR A 553 35.23 -25.91 15.01
C TYR A 553 35.50 -26.70 13.74
N SER A 554 35.86 -27.98 13.87
CA SER A 554 36.00 -28.86 12.71
C SER A 554 34.62 -29.30 12.21
N SER A 555 34.36 -29.06 10.93
CA SER A 555 33.22 -29.60 10.17
C SER A 555 33.53 -30.94 9.50
N TRP A 556 34.81 -31.31 9.45
CA TRP A 556 35.31 -32.58 8.93
C TRP A 556 35.63 -33.52 10.08
N SER A 557 35.57 -34.84 9.85
CA SER A 557 35.95 -35.84 10.85
C SER A 557 36.66 -37.00 10.15
N LEU A 558 37.81 -37.43 10.65
CA LEU A 558 38.55 -38.57 10.12
C LEU A 558 38.89 -39.51 11.27
N VAL A 559 38.30 -40.71 11.23
CA VAL A 559 38.38 -41.71 12.30
C VAL A 559 38.90 -43.05 11.80
N CYS A 560 39.73 -43.70 12.60
CA CYS A 560 40.21 -45.06 12.39
C CYS A 560 39.28 -46.03 13.12
N LEU A 561 38.60 -46.91 12.37
CA LEU A 561 37.75 -47.96 12.93
C LEU A 561 38.54 -49.08 13.62
N GLY A 562 39.82 -49.24 13.26
CA GLY A 562 40.70 -50.31 13.72
C GLY A 562 41.39 -51.04 12.56
N ALA A 563 41.69 -52.33 12.75
CA ALA A 563 42.41 -53.14 11.77
C ALA A 563 41.68 -53.27 10.43
N SER A 564 42.44 -53.34 9.34
CA SER A 564 41.98 -53.56 7.96
C SER A 564 41.10 -54.82 7.81
N SER A 565 41.28 -55.82 8.67
CA SER A 565 40.48 -57.05 8.72
C SER A 565 39.01 -56.84 9.11
N LEU A 566 38.64 -55.65 9.60
CA LEU A 566 37.24 -55.28 9.85
C LEU A 566 36.41 -55.22 8.57
N TYR A 567 37.06 -55.06 7.41
CA TYR A 567 36.43 -55.15 6.11
C TYR A 567 36.78 -56.47 5.43
N SER A 568 35.78 -57.17 4.92
CA SER A 568 35.95 -58.36 4.09
C SER A 568 35.31 -58.13 2.73
N HIS A 569 36.10 -58.28 1.66
CA HIS A 569 35.65 -58.06 0.29
C HIS A 569 34.56 -59.05 -0.16
N ASN A 570 34.46 -60.23 0.47
CA ASN A 570 33.44 -61.22 0.17
C ASN A 570 32.11 -60.98 0.91
N LEU A 571 32.15 -60.30 2.06
CA LEU A 571 30.98 -60.09 2.93
C LEU A 571 30.46 -58.65 2.86
N GLY A 572 31.29 -57.69 2.43
CA GLY A 572 30.97 -56.27 2.47
C GLY A 572 30.94 -55.72 3.91
N LEU A 573 30.23 -54.62 4.10
CA LEU A 573 30.00 -54.01 5.42
C LEU A 573 28.76 -54.65 6.06
N SER A 574 28.92 -55.22 7.26
CA SER A 574 27.80 -55.83 7.98
C SER A 574 26.73 -54.79 8.34
N GLU A 575 25.46 -55.11 8.10
CA GLU A 575 24.32 -54.27 8.47
C GLU A 575 24.24 -54.02 9.99
N SER A 576 24.67 -54.98 10.81
CA SER A 576 24.71 -54.84 12.27
C SER A 576 25.65 -53.74 12.74
N HIS A 577 26.72 -53.47 11.97
CA HIS A 577 27.71 -52.45 12.29
C HIS A 577 27.52 -51.20 11.46
N HIS A 578 26.94 -51.30 10.27
CA HIS A 578 26.74 -50.19 9.35
C HIS A 578 25.31 -50.22 8.80
N PRO A 579 24.33 -49.75 9.59
CA PRO A 579 22.92 -49.81 9.21
C PRO A 579 22.56 -48.81 8.11
N GLY A 580 21.49 -49.09 7.37
CA GLY A 580 20.86 -48.15 6.44
C GLY A 580 21.33 -48.23 4.99
N PHE A 581 22.27 -49.13 4.65
CA PHE A 581 22.64 -49.37 3.25
C PHE A 581 21.49 -49.98 2.45
N LEU A 582 21.29 -49.49 1.23
CA LEU A 582 20.42 -50.15 0.25
C LEU A 582 20.99 -51.54 -0.06
N SER A 583 20.10 -52.50 -0.32
CA SER A 583 20.48 -53.88 -0.61
C SER A 583 21.56 -53.95 -1.68
N SER A 584 22.63 -54.71 -1.39
CA SER A 584 23.75 -54.97 -2.31
C SER A 584 24.65 -53.78 -2.64
N THR A 585 24.57 -52.67 -1.89
CA THR A 585 25.39 -51.45 -2.12
C THR A 585 26.49 -51.21 -1.08
N ASN A 586 26.60 -52.09 -0.08
CA ASN A 586 27.44 -51.99 1.11
C ASN A 586 28.87 -52.56 0.91
N TYR A 587 29.46 -52.40 -0.27
CA TYR A 587 30.78 -52.92 -0.61
C TYR A 587 31.76 -51.79 -0.92
N LEU A 588 33.06 -52.03 -0.72
CA LEU A 588 34.13 -51.13 -1.13
C LEU A 588 34.72 -51.62 -2.46
N LEU A 589 35.24 -50.69 -3.25
CA LEU A 589 35.83 -50.96 -4.55
C LEU A 589 37.31 -51.34 -4.40
N PRO A 590 37.77 -52.45 -4.99
CA PRO A 590 39.19 -52.77 -5.07
C PRO A 590 39.89 -51.80 -6.03
N TRP A 591 40.96 -51.17 -5.57
CA TRP A 591 41.80 -50.26 -6.33
C TRP A 591 43.23 -50.80 -6.35
N ASP A 592 43.64 -51.32 -7.50
CA ASP A 592 45.00 -51.80 -7.72
C ASP A 592 45.87 -50.62 -8.16
N VAL A 593 46.80 -50.21 -7.29
CA VAL A 593 47.71 -49.10 -7.52
C VAL A 593 49.11 -49.60 -7.73
N THR A 594 49.78 -49.10 -8.75
CA THR A 594 51.14 -49.52 -9.06
C THR A 594 52.15 -48.50 -8.57
N VAL A 595 53.00 -48.91 -7.62
CA VAL A 595 53.98 -48.06 -6.95
C VAL A 595 55.36 -48.33 -7.54
N TYR A 596 56.09 -47.26 -7.87
CA TYR A 596 57.45 -47.32 -8.39
C TYR A 596 58.44 -47.12 -7.24
N SER A 597 59.32 -48.10 -7.03
CA SER A 597 60.32 -48.05 -5.96
C SER A 597 61.54 -47.23 -6.37
N LYS A 598 62.03 -46.38 -5.47
CA LYS A 598 63.24 -45.56 -5.68
C LYS A 598 64.56 -46.31 -5.41
N THR A 599 64.54 -47.56 -4.95
CA THR A 599 65.78 -48.28 -4.58
C THR A 599 66.58 -48.78 -5.80
N LYS A 600 67.82 -48.28 -5.96
CA LYS A 600 68.84 -48.85 -6.85
C LYS A 600 69.34 -50.20 -6.29
N GLN A 601 69.39 -51.22 -7.15
CA GLN A 601 69.86 -52.58 -6.81
C GLN A 601 71.26 -52.63 -6.19
N THR A 602 71.40 -53.43 -5.13
CA THR A 602 72.66 -54.08 -4.73
C THR A 602 72.43 -55.60 -4.61
N TRP A 603 73.15 -56.37 -5.43
CA TRP A 603 73.32 -57.84 -5.38
C TRP A 603 74.18 -58.24 -4.16
N PRO A 604 74.29 -59.53 -3.67
CA PRO A 604 74.15 -60.86 -4.32
C PRO A 604 73.26 -61.86 -3.51
N HIS A 605 72.91 -63.10 -3.91
CA HIS A 605 73.74 -64.28 -4.17
C HIS A 605 72.92 -65.48 -4.73
N VAL A 606 73.68 -66.43 -5.26
CA VAL A 606 73.39 -67.64 -6.06
C VAL A 606 72.40 -68.66 -5.48
N GLY A 607 71.54 -69.23 -6.35
CA GLY A 607 70.80 -70.48 -6.11
C GLY A 607 70.24 -71.06 -7.42
N LYS A 608 70.79 -72.19 -7.85
CA LYS A 608 70.59 -72.86 -9.16
C LYS A 608 69.15 -73.40 -9.31
N TYR A 609 68.49 -73.13 -10.45
CA TYR A 609 67.78 -74.10 -11.30
C TYR A 609 67.37 -73.39 -12.61
N SER A 610 67.71 -74.01 -13.74
CA SER A 610 67.38 -73.53 -15.10
C SER A 610 66.21 -74.32 -15.67
N SER A 611 65.20 -73.63 -16.21
CA SER A 611 64.44 -74.13 -17.36
C SER A 611 63.88 -72.98 -18.22
N ARG A 612 64.49 -72.88 -19.41
CA ARG A 612 64.06 -72.31 -20.71
C ARG A 612 62.75 -71.49 -20.78
N GLY A 613 62.85 -70.25 -21.26
CA GLY A 613 61.79 -69.62 -22.05
C GLY A 613 61.83 -68.09 -22.20
N ARG A 614 62.11 -67.62 -23.43
CA ARG A 614 61.95 -66.26 -24.00
C ARG A 614 62.88 -65.13 -23.51
N ARG A 615 63.75 -64.69 -24.43
CA ARG A 615 64.43 -63.39 -24.45
C ARG A 615 63.39 -62.27 -24.45
N GLY A 616 63.34 -61.50 -23.36
CA GLY A 616 62.67 -60.20 -23.25
C GLY A 616 63.71 -59.09 -23.15
N ARG A 617 63.49 -58.02 -23.91
CA ARG A 617 64.31 -56.81 -24.09
C ARG A 617 64.64 -56.12 -22.75
N PRO A 618 65.86 -55.55 -22.55
CA PRO A 618 66.15 -54.80 -21.33
C PRO A 618 65.54 -53.41 -21.45
N THR A 619 64.47 -53.13 -20.72
CA THR A 619 64.03 -51.76 -20.41
C THR A 619 64.44 -51.47 -18.99
N GLY A 620 65.23 -50.41 -18.78
CA GLY A 620 65.62 -49.90 -17.47
C GLY A 620 64.43 -49.29 -16.72
N ALA A 621 63.44 -50.12 -16.40
CA ALA A 621 62.29 -49.75 -15.60
C ALA A 621 62.66 -49.88 -14.12
N LEU A 622 62.34 -48.85 -13.35
CA LEU A 622 62.37 -48.87 -11.88
C LEU A 622 61.57 -50.09 -11.37
N PRO A 623 62.01 -50.75 -10.27
CA PRO A 623 61.26 -51.86 -9.69
C PRO A 623 59.86 -51.39 -9.31
N GLN A 624 58.83 -52.07 -9.84
CA GLN A 624 57.43 -51.68 -9.70
C GLN A 624 56.63 -52.82 -9.04
N PHE A 625 55.77 -52.51 -8.07
CA PHE A 625 54.87 -53.47 -7.44
C PHE A 625 53.44 -52.93 -7.34
N THR A 626 52.44 -53.81 -7.50
CA THR A 626 51.02 -53.48 -7.39
C THR A 626 50.52 -53.74 -5.97
N VAL A 627 49.83 -52.77 -5.37
CA VAL A 627 49.14 -52.90 -4.08
C VAL A 627 47.64 -52.74 -4.28
N LYS A 628 46.86 -53.51 -3.53
CA LYS A 628 45.40 -53.44 -3.55
C LYS A 628 44.90 -52.68 -2.33
N VAL A 629 44.22 -51.56 -2.57
CA VAL A 629 43.56 -50.71 -1.57
C VAL A 629 42.05 -50.83 -1.77
N PHE A 630 41.23 -50.79 -0.71
CA PHE A 630 39.78 -50.73 -0.89
C PHE A 630 39.27 -49.34 -0.55
N ILE A 631 38.51 -48.74 -1.47
CA ILE A 631 37.96 -47.38 -1.32
C ILE A 631 36.45 -47.36 -1.53
N GLY A 632 35.75 -46.43 -0.88
CA GLY A 632 34.31 -46.25 -1.05
C GLY A 632 33.87 -44.79 -0.87
N VAL A 633 32.85 -44.40 -1.62
CA VAL A 633 32.24 -43.07 -1.62
C VAL A 633 30.77 -43.21 -1.25
N GLU A 634 30.43 -42.88 -0.02
CA GLU A 634 29.13 -43.15 0.60
C GLU A 634 28.21 -41.94 0.51
N TYR A 635 27.00 -42.17 -0.01
CA TYR A 635 25.94 -41.19 -0.10
C TYR A 635 24.85 -41.47 0.92
N GLU A 636 24.27 -40.41 1.49
CA GLU A 636 23.25 -40.46 2.54
C GLU A 636 22.09 -39.51 2.19
N CYS A 637 20.86 -40.01 2.20
CA CYS A 637 19.67 -39.16 2.04
C CYS A 637 19.02 -38.82 3.39
N SER A 638 18.15 -37.80 3.41
CA SER A 638 17.47 -37.36 4.63
C SER A 638 16.50 -38.38 5.26
N SER A 639 16.23 -39.51 4.58
CA SER A 639 15.50 -40.66 5.15
C SER A 639 16.42 -41.70 5.81
N GLY A 640 17.74 -41.51 5.77
CA GLY A 640 18.73 -42.42 6.34
C GLY A 640 19.14 -43.59 5.43
N HIS A 641 18.72 -43.62 4.16
CA HIS A 641 19.24 -44.60 3.21
C HIS A 641 20.65 -44.22 2.76
N ARG A 642 21.50 -45.24 2.63
CA ARG A 642 22.92 -45.13 2.29
C ARG A 642 23.24 -46.00 1.08
N PHE A 643 24.20 -45.60 0.27
CA PHE A 643 24.71 -46.42 -0.82
C PHE A 643 26.08 -45.93 -1.28
N MET A 644 26.85 -46.82 -1.91
CA MET A 644 28.12 -46.49 -2.54
C MET A 644 27.94 -46.25 -4.04
N LEU A 645 28.75 -45.38 -4.64
CA LEU A 645 28.88 -45.30 -6.10
C LEU A 645 30.12 -46.08 -6.58
N ALA A 646 29.99 -46.69 -7.76
CA ALA A 646 31.05 -47.38 -8.48
C ALA A 646 31.77 -46.46 -9.50
N SER A 647 31.09 -45.41 -9.95
CA SER A 647 31.60 -44.34 -10.81
C SER A 647 30.68 -43.11 -10.67
N PRO A 648 31.02 -41.94 -11.22
CA PRO A 648 30.20 -40.72 -11.09
C PRO A 648 28.72 -40.91 -11.50
N GLU A 649 28.46 -41.80 -12.45
CA GLU A 649 27.12 -42.05 -13.01
C GLU A 649 26.49 -43.40 -12.58
N LYS A 650 27.16 -44.18 -11.72
CA LYS A 650 26.74 -45.57 -11.44
C LYS A 650 26.75 -45.89 -9.95
N MET A 651 25.59 -46.26 -9.43
CA MET A 651 25.46 -46.86 -8.10
C MET A 651 26.09 -48.26 -8.07
N LEU A 652 26.87 -48.54 -7.02
CA LEU A 652 27.49 -49.84 -6.81
C LEU A 652 26.42 -50.88 -6.49
N LYS A 653 26.49 -52.02 -7.18
CA LYS A 653 25.69 -53.23 -6.87
C LYS A 653 26.59 -54.46 -6.94
N ALA A 654 26.72 -55.18 -5.84
CA ALA A 654 27.47 -56.43 -5.77
C ALA A 654 26.62 -57.56 -5.18
N MET A 655 26.64 -58.75 -5.80
CA MET A 655 25.90 -59.89 -5.29
C MET A 655 26.53 -60.39 -3.98
N PRO A 656 25.73 -60.75 -2.97
CA PRO A 656 26.23 -61.34 -1.72
C PRO A 656 27.15 -62.54 -1.98
N GLY A 657 28.33 -62.55 -1.36
CA GLY A 657 29.32 -63.62 -1.52
C GLY A 657 30.10 -63.61 -2.84
N SER A 658 29.91 -62.60 -3.70
CA SER A 658 30.65 -62.43 -4.95
C SER A 658 31.71 -61.32 -4.85
N ILE A 659 32.76 -61.42 -5.67
CA ILE A 659 33.78 -60.39 -5.78
C ILE A 659 33.19 -59.19 -6.55
N VAL A 660 33.41 -57.98 -6.02
CA VAL A 660 33.03 -56.72 -6.68
C VAL A 660 33.73 -56.63 -8.04
N LYS A 661 32.95 -56.56 -9.13
CA LYS A 661 33.48 -56.49 -10.51
C LYS A 661 33.96 -55.09 -10.90
N ASP A 662 33.41 -54.05 -10.28
CA ASP A 662 33.78 -52.66 -10.53
C ASP A 662 35.09 -52.31 -9.81
N THR A 663 35.94 -51.53 -10.47
CA THR A 663 37.27 -51.12 -9.95
C THR A 663 37.18 -49.75 -9.28
N GLY A 664 37.97 -49.51 -8.24
CA GLY A 664 38.08 -48.21 -7.57
C GLY A 664 38.73 -47.12 -8.44
N HIS A 665 39.39 -47.48 -9.55
CA HIS A 665 40.09 -46.54 -10.42
C HIS A 665 39.18 -45.41 -10.92
N LYS A 666 37.91 -45.72 -11.25
CA LYS A 666 36.94 -44.71 -11.71
C LYS A 666 36.59 -43.68 -10.65
N VAL A 667 36.59 -44.07 -9.38
CA VAL A 667 36.30 -43.18 -8.25
C VAL A 667 37.54 -42.38 -7.84
N ALA A 668 38.74 -42.92 -8.05
CA ALA A 668 40.00 -42.23 -7.73
C ALA A 668 40.37 -41.14 -8.76
N GLU A 669 40.14 -41.40 -10.06
CA GLU A 669 40.61 -40.53 -11.16
C GLU A 669 39.56 -39.53 -11.67
N ASN A 670 38.29 -39.62 -11.26
CA ASN A 670 37.23 -38.73 -11.74
C ASN A 670 36.63 -37.90 -10.60
N ASP A 671 36.09 -36.74 -10.95
CA ASP A 671 35.24 -35.94 -10.06
C ASP A 671 33.98 -36.76 -9.70
N MET A 672 33.66 -36.82 -8.40
CA MET A 672 32.46 -37.48 -7.92
C MET A 672 31.37 -36.44 -7.62
N PRO A 673 30.10 -36.66 -8.01
CA PRO A 673 29.04 -35.70 -7.72
C PRO A 673 28.82 -35.56 -6.21
N LEU A 674 28.60 -34.35 -5.72
CA LEU A 674 28.30 -34.15 -4.30
C LEU A 674 26.89 -34.65 -3.94
N TYR A 675 25.98 -34.69 -4.92
CA TYR A 675 24.60 -35.13 -4.75
C TYR A 675 24.21 -36.17 -5.81
N TYR A 676 23.49 -37.21 -5.39
CA TYR A 676 23.04 -38.29 -6.26
C TYR A 676 21.59 -38.72 -5.93
N PRO A 677 20.73 -39.04 -6.91
CA PRO A 677 19.36 -39.49 -6.66
C PRO A 677 19.30 -40.79 -5.83
N CYS A 678 18.54 -40.78 -4.73
CA CYS A 678 18.32 -41.96 -3.90
C CYS A 678 17.16 -42.81 -4.44
N ALA A 679 17.32 -44.13 -4.43
CA ALA A 679 16.26 -45.09 -4.80
C ALA A 679 15.16 -45.26 -3.72
N CYS A 680 14.85 -44.21 -2.94
CA CYS A 680 13.78 -44.24 -1.95
C CYS A 680 12.42 -43.90 -2.58
N ARG A 681 11.31 -44.28 -1.93
CA ARG A 681 9.96 -44.01 -2.46
C ARG A 681 9.67 -42.53 -2.72
N ALA A 682 10.34 -41.64 -1.99
CA ALA A 682 10.19 -40.19 -2.12
C ALA A 682 11.20 -39.55 -3.08
N ASN A 683 11.98 -40.35 -3.83
CA ASN A 683 13.00 -39.92 -4.80
C ASN A 683 13.88 -38.75 -4.31
N ARG A 684 14.30 -38.83 -3.04
CA ARG A 684 15.09 -37.77 -2.39
C ARG A 684 16.51 -37.76 -2.94
N LEU A 685 17.17 -36.61 -2.88
CA LEU A 685 18.60 -36.51 -3.13
C LEU A 685 19.39 -37.05 -1.93
N ALA A 686 20.45 -37.80 -2.22
CA ALA A 686 21.46 -38.21 -1.25
C ALA A 686 22.73 -37.37 -1.46
N GLN A 687 23.37 -36.97 -0.37
CA GLN A 687 24.62 -36.22 -0.39
C GLN A 687 25.78 -37.17 -0.11
N LEU A 688 26.93 -36.95 -0.75
CA LEU A 688 28.18 -37.62 -0.42
C LEU A 688 28.61 -37.21 0.99
N MET A 689 28.54 -38.16 1.93
CA MET A 689 28.78 -37.90 3.35
C MET A 689 30.02 -38.59 3.91
N ARG A 690 30.50 -39.70 3.33
CA ARG A 690 31.68 -40.42 3.85
C ARG A 690 32.59 -40.99 2.77
N LEU A 691 33.89 -40.98 3.05
CA LEU A 691 34.93 -41.68 2.29
C LEU A 691 35.47 -42.82 3.15
N HIS A 692 35.57 -44.01 2.55
CA HIS A 692 36.06 -45.22 3.21
C HIS A 692 37.39 -45.60 2.59
N VAL A 693 38.40 -45.90 3.41
CA VAL A 693 39.72 -46.37 2.96
C VAL A 693 40.21 -47.50 3.84
N VAL A 694 40.49 -48.66 3.24
CA VAL A 694 41.14 -49.79 3.90
C VAL A 694 42.56 -49.89 3.36
N THR A 695 43.54 -49.59 4.22
CA THR A 695 44.96 -49.55 3.86
C THR A 695 45.57 -50.96 3.87
N PRO A 696 46.48 -51.28 2.94
CA PRO A 696 47.08 -52.60 2.84
C PRO A 696 48.17 -52.83 3.91
N LYS A 697 48.63 -54.08 4.02
CA LYS A 697 49.81 -54.45 4.81
C LYS A 697 51.14 -54.11 4.14
N ALA A 698 51.11 -53.80 2.84
CA ALA A 698 52.30 -53.45 2.06
C ALA A 698 52.93 -52.13 2.55
N PRO A 699 54.26 -51.93 2.38
CA PRO A 699 55.00 -50.74 2.81
C PRO A 699 54.70 -49.51 1.93
N VAL A 700 53.44 -49.05 1.95
CA VAL A 700 52.95 -47.88 1.21
C VAL A 700 52.18 -46.95 2.13
N HIS A 701 52.28 -45.64 1.88
CA HIS A 701 51.45 -44.61 2.51
C HIS A 701 50.22 -44.34 1.64
N CYS A 702 49.04 -44.66 2.17
CA CYS A 702 47.78 -44.19 1.59
C CYS A 702 47.50 -42.77 2.08
N THR A 703 47.05 -41.87 1.20
CA THR A 703 46.76 -40.47 1.54
C THR A 703 45.35 -40.06 1.14
N LEU A 704 44.78 -39.10 1.89
CA LEU A 704 43.50 -38.45 1.59
C LEU A 704 43.69 -36.93 1.43
N ASP A 705 43.23 -36.38 0.31
CA ASP A 705 43.21 -34.93 0.01
C ASP A 705 41.85 -34.50 -0.60
N PRO A 706 40.75 -34.54 0.18
CA PRO A 706 39.43 -34.21 -0.34
C PRO A 706 39.29 -32.71 -0.59
N LYS A 707 38.89 -32.36 -1.82
CA LYS A 707 38.58 -31.00 -2.25
C LYS A 707 37.16 -30.94 -2.76
N VAL A 708 36.28 -30.21 -2.09
CA VAL A 708 34.86 -30.12 -2.46
C VAL A 708 34.56 -28.75 -3.05
N GLN A 709 33.96 -28.74 -4.23
CA GLN A 709 33.44 -27.54 -4.88
C GLN A 709 31.90 -27.62 -4.89
N PRO A 710 31.19 -26.84 -4.07
CA PRO A 710 29.74 -26.96 -3.93
C PRO A 710 28.95 -26.30 -5.07
N ALA A 711 29.58 -25.47 -5.90
CA ALA A 711 28.99 -24.93 -7.13
C ALA A 711 30.11 -24.44 -8.07
N PRO A 712 29.86 -24.34 -9.39
CA PRO A 712 30.79 -23.69 -10.30
C PRO A 712 31.09 -22.25 -9.85
N GLY A 713 32.37 -21.91 -9.72
CA GLY A 713 32.81 -20.59 -9.21
C GLY A 713 32.80 -20.43 -7.69
N ALA A 714 32.25 -21.39 -6.93
CA ALA A 714 32.32 -21.37 -5.47
C ALA A 714 33.73 -21.75 -4.95
N PRO A 715 34.11 -21.30 -3.74
CA PRO A 715 35.35 -21.69 -3.09
C PRO A 715 35.51 -23.22 -3.00
N VAL A 716 36.75 -23.68 -3.09
CA VAL A 716 37.08 -25.10 -2.92
C VAL A 716 37.37 -25.37 -1.44
N PHE A 717 36.52 -26.16 -0.81
CA PHE A 717 36.58 -26.50 0.60
C PHE A 717 37.56 -27.64 0.84
N VAL A 718 38.40 -27.48 1.87
CA VAL A 718 39.43 -28.44 2.26
C VAL A 718 39.37 -28.74 3.75
N ALA A 719 39.92 -29.89 4.15
CA ALA A 719 40.00 -30.28 5.57
C ALA A 719 41.24 -29.70 6.28
N THR A 720 42.32 -29.43 5.55
CA THR A 720 43.58 -28.87 6.07
C THR A 720 44.37 -28.16 4.97
N ASN A 721 45.24 -27.22 5.35
CA ASN A 721 46.20 -26.55 4.46
C ASN A 721 47.58 -27.24 4.43
N GLU A 722 47.78 -28.31 5.23
CA GLU A 722 49.05 -29.02 5.39
C GLU A 722 49.32 -30.07 4.30
N GLY A 723 48.43 -30.19 3.30
CA GLY A 723 48.52 -31.15 2.21
C GLY A 723 47.84 -32.51 2.50
N PRO A 724 48.13 -33.54 1.69
CA PRO A 724 47.47 -34.85 1.78
C PRO A 724 47.71 -35.56 3.13
N ILE A 725 46.62 -36.02 3.75
CA ILE A 725 46.64 -36.65 5.07
C ILE A 725 47.12 -38.10 4.94
N LYS A 726 48.23 -38.46 5.60
CA LYS A 726 48.75 -39.84 5.60
C LYS A 726 47.95 -40.74 6.56
N LEU A 727 47.53 -41.89 6.06
CA LEU A 727 46.80 -42.91 6.83
C LEU A 727 47.74 -43.99 7.35
N THR A 728 47.44 -44.53 8.54
CA THR A 728 48.17 -45.66 9.11
C THR A 728 47.97 -46.93 8.28
N GLN A 729 49.00 -47.79 8.26
CA GLN A 729 48.96 -49.04 7.51
C GLN A 729 48.03 -50.08 8.15
N SER A 730 47.58 -51.05 7.36
CA SER A 730 46.78 -52.17 7.83
C SER A 730 45.53 -51.76 8.63
N ALA A 731 44.93 -50.61 8.32
CA ALA A 731 43.85 -49.99 9.08
C ALA A 731 42.64 -49.65 8.20
N TYR A 732 41.48 -49.45 8.82
CA TYR A 732 40.25 -49.00 8.17
C TYR A 732 39.88 -47.60 8.64
N TRP A 733 39.96 -46.63 7.75
CA TRP A 733 39.66 -45.22 7.97
C TRP A 733 38.34 -44.79 7.32
N ILE A 734 37.62 -43.91 8.01
CA ILE A 734 36.41 -43.25 7.50
C ILE A 734 36.57 -41.73 7.67
N MET A 735 36.41 -41.00 6.57
CA MET A 735 36.34 -39.54 6.57
C MET A 735 34.90 -39.09 6.34
N ARG A 736 34.32 -38.35 7.29
CA ARG A 736 33.01 -37.72 7.14
C ARG A 736 33.15 -36.31 6.56
N LEU A 737 32.41 -36.07 5.49
CA LEU A 737 32.31 -34.78 4.81
C LEU A 737 31.28 -33.86 5.50
N PRO A 738 31.43 -32.54 5.35
CA PRO A 738 30.45 -31.56 5.83
C PRO A 738 29.08 -31.76 5.21
N TYR A 739 28.02 -31.49 5.99
CA TYR A 739 26.64 -31.51 5.48
C TYR A 739 26.28 -30.19 4.78
N VAL A 740 26.66 -29.04 5.36
CA VAL A 740 26.54 -27.73 4.70
C VAL A 740 27.91 -27.11 4.50
N TYR A 741 28.17 -26.52 3.34
CA TYR A 741 29.42 -25.84 3.03
C TYR A 741 29.23 -24.33 3.17
N VAL A 742 30.03 -23.69 4.03
CA VAL A 742 29.89 -22.26 4.37
C VAL A 742 31.25 -21.56 4.31
N ALA A 743 31.38 -20.53 3.50
CA ALA A 743 32.55 -19.67 3.39
C ALA A 743 32.12 -18.20 3.60
N ASP A 744 32.89 -17.41 4.36
CA ASP A 744 32.68 -15.95 4.52
C ASP A 744 31.22 -15.49 4.81
N LYS A 745 30.48 -16.30 5.58
CA LYS A 745 29.04 -16.15 5.93
C LYS A 745 28.03 -16.51 4.83
N GLU A 746 28.49 -16.85 3.63
CA GLU A 746 27.65 -17.44 2.59
C GLU A 746 27.60 -18.96 2.73
N HIS A 747 26.40 -19.54 2.61
CA HIS A 747 26.22 -20.98 2.59
C HIS A 747 25.77 -21.44 1.21
N HIS A 748 26.34 -22.55 0.75
CA HIS A 748 26.01 -23.10 -0.55
C HIS A 748 24.89 -24.12 -0.41
N MET A 749 23.74 -23.79 -0.98
CA MET A 749 22.61 -24.73 -1.14
C MET A 749 22.94 -25.79 -2.20
N TYR A 750 22.04 -26.77 -2.33
CA TYR A 750 22.12 -27.80 -3.36
C TYR A 750 22.41 -27.21 -4.76
N ASN A 751 23.42 -27.74 -5.43
CA ASN A 751 23.73 -27.45 -6.82
C ASN A 751 24.04 -28.78 -7.55
N PRO A 752 23.42 -29.05 -8.71
CA PRO A 752 23.66 -30.28 -9.47
C PRO A 752 25.10 -30.41 -9.98
N ALA A 753 25.82 -29.30 -10.17
CA ALA A 753 27.23 -29.29 -10.59
C ALA A 753 28.21 -29.34 -9.42
N ALA A 754 27.72 -29.53 -8.19
CA ALA A 754 28.56 -29.71 -7.02
C ALA A 754 29.34 -31.03 -7.09
N ARG A 755 30.63 -31.00 -6.72
CA ARG A 755 31.54 -32.14 -6.91
C ARG A 755 32.61 -32.23 -5.83
N LEU A 756 32.98 -33.46 -5.50
CA LEU A 756 34.25 -33.81 -4.90
C LEU A 756 35.27 -33.95 -6.05
N LEU A 757 36.28 -33.09 -6.08
CA LEU A 757 37.29 -33.06 -7.14
C LEU A 757 38.17 -34.32 -7.10
N HIS A 758 38.62 -34.78 -8.27
CA HIS A 758 39.53 -35.91 -8.40
C HIS A 758 40.85 -35.72 -7.64
N GLY A 759 41.62 -36.79 -7.44
CA GLY A 759 42.89 -36.75 -6.69
C GLY A 759 42.71 -36.86 -5.17
N VAL A 760 41.53 -37.28 -4.71
CA VAL A 760 41.22 -37.49 -3.29
C VAL A 760 42.08 -38.59 -2.67
N PHE A 761 42.27 -39.69 -3.38
CA PHE A 761 42.99 -40.86 -2.91
C PHE A 761 44.38 -40.90 -3.53
N GLY A 762 45.41 -41.13 -2.71
CA GLY A 762 46.79 -41.29 -3.17
C GLY A 762 47.47 -42.49 -2.52
N VAL A 763 48.47 -43.05 -3.21
CA VAL A 763 49.35 -44.10 -2.67
C VAL A 763 50.78 -43.75 -3.04
N THR A 764 51.66 -43.69 -2.04
CA THR A 764 53.08 -43.41 -2.21
C THR A 764 53.93 -44.48 -1.53
N GLU A 765 55.16 -44.69 -2.00
CA GLU A 765 56.11 -45.58 -1.33
C GLU A 765 56.46 -45.03 0.06
N MET A 766 56.61 -45.90 1.05
CA MET A 766 57.17 -45.51 2.34
C MET A 766 58.69 -45.37 2.18
N ASP A 767 59.24 -44.20 2.46
CA ASP A 767 60.68 -44.05 2.65
C ASP A 767 61.06 -44.88 3.90
N GLN A 768 61.91 -45.90 3.72
CA GLN A 768 62.38 -46.78 4.81
C GLN A 768 63.35 -46.06 5.75
#